data_AF-A0A433Y392-F1
#
_entry.id   AF-A0A433Y392-F1
#
_cell.length_a   1.000
_cell.length_b   1.000
_cell.length_c   1.000
_cell.angle_alpha   90.00
_cell.angle_beta   90.00
_cell.angle_gamma   90.00
#
_symmetry.space_group_name_H-M   'P 1'
#
loop_
_entity.id
_entity.type
_entity.pdbx_description
1 polymer ?
#
loop_
_entity_poly.entity_id
_entity_poly.type
_entity_poly.pdbx_seq_one_letter_code
_entity_poly.pdbx_strand_id
1 'polypeptide(L)'
;MIYFQGKRIFSAIFDMDGTMFDTERLRFKTLKQAALEIYGTPLSEETLIGSLGLSARKAEALAKANHGEDFPYAAVRQRADELELAHVRNHGVPIKDGLLEVLERLRKYGLTMAVATSSRRAIAEEYLINANVLKYFDVTVCGDEVEQGKPHPEIFLKAASALNCLPGHCLMLEDSENGLLSAIRAEGQPILIEDIKPPAAEVKAGALKAYQNMHGFLGDLNQCMPDLGTPELNESFPQALNQFSVGIHGFGAMGGGYLTQIFSHWDGYTRPCEIIAATRSRMLRDTIQAFGRFSVRYGATSFDQTIENLRMIDMDDAQEVIRMYDEAEIVGLSLPETAIRKQADVIARGLIRRFERRGRELTILIVLNKVGGADFVRRHVRAQLELLVAPHLCQKILDNTHFAETVVSRIVSKLSNESLVRQLRIKSKIFQNSLTDDTVVPTASPKTPVPEYERLISRFRPFAQSSNALSQLHLILFNSESDMPLYAERCSNLLERLRQVRTVDDITQTQVMKNLLWNGPHAIIAWYASRLGYSWLGQAMGDPRVSALAERLIRQEVGPALVAEYPHMAQAVESFSNTFLARCNTSFKDPCTRVGRDPLRKLQRNERIFRSIDLAKKHGIDCSALEFGSALALHYALRSTDSKDQESQLMRTLYQDSGSVETVLTYSANYNGRPYPGLDPVKDAELIEAISGHFRSLAAMEPDCAEFVMARA
;
A
#
# COMPACT_ATOMS: atom_id res chain seq x y z
N MET A 1 18.79 -11.79 15.71
CA MET A 1 20.22 -11.38 15.58
C MET A 1 20.40 -10.70 14.24
N ILE A 2 20.89 -9.45 14.21
CA ILE A 2 21.24 -8.72 12.97
C ILE A 2 22.76 -8.59 12.82
N TYR A 3 23.20 -8.31 11.60
CA TYR A 3 24.53 -7.76 11.33
C TYR A 3 24.43 -6.27 11.05
N PHE A 4 24.94 -5.44 11.95
CA PHE A 4 24.90 -3.98 11.84
C PHE A 4 26.31 -3.42 11.86
N GLN A 5 26.72 -2.69 10.80
CA GLN A 5 28.09 -2.16 10.65
C GLN A 5 29.17 -3.23 10.87
N GLY A 6 28.95 -4.45 10.37
CA GLY A 6 29.87 -5.59 10.52
C GLY A 6 29.86 -6.26 11.91
N LYS A 7 29.00 -5.82 12.84
CA LYS A 7 28.87 -6.38 14.20
C LYS A 7 27.65 -7.28 14.31
N ARG A 8 27.78 -8.38 15.07
CA ARG A 8 26.66 -9.26 15.42
C ARG A 8 25.91 -8.68 16.61
N ILE A 9 24.65 -8.33 16.40
CA ILE A 9 23.80 -7.71 17.42
C ILE A 9 22.66 -8.65 17.79
N PHE A 10 22.48 -8.85 19.10
CA PHE A 10 21.43 -9.68 19.68
C PHE A 10 20.44 -8.87 20.52
N SER A 11 20.86 -7.71 21.02
CA SER A 11 20.04 -6.89 21.90
C SER A 11 20.19 -5.40 21.59
N ALA A 12 19.18 -4.61 21.97
CA ALA A 12 19.25 -3.14 21.92
C ALA A 12 18.84 -2.54 23.27
N ILE A 13 19.70 -1.71 23.84
CA ILE A 13 19.50 -1.03 25.11
C ILE A 13 19.33 0.45 24.82
N PHE A 14 18.25 1.04 25.29
CA PHE A 14 17.89 2.42 25.02
C PHE A 14 18.03 3.24 26.29
N ASP A 15 18.69 4.39 26.19
CA ASP A 15 18.37 5.48 27.11
C ASP A 15 16.94 5.99 26.86
N MET A 16 16.35 6.62 27.87
CA MET A 16 14.98 7.13 27.83
C MET A 16 14.91 8.63 27.52
N ASP A 17 15.60 9.47 28.29
CA ASP A 17 15.38 10.92 28.36
C ASP A 17 16.32 11.61 27.37
N GLY A 18 15.78 12.23 26.32
CA GLY A 18 16.60 12.75 25.23
C GLY A 18 16.95 11.69 24.17
N THR A 19 16.64 10.41 24.38
CA THR A 19 16.82 9.36 23.35
C THR A 19 15.49 8.80 22.85
N MET A 20 14.61 8.33 23.74
CA MET A 20 13.29 7.83 23.37
C MET A 20 12.22 8.92 23.42
N PHE A 21 12.32 9.80 24.40
CA PHE A 21 11.35 10.85 24.66
C PHE A 21 12.02 12.24 24.62
N ASP A 22 11.32 13.23 24.08
CA ASP A 22 11.75 14.63 24.04
C ASP A 22 11.43 15.34 25.38
N THR A 23 11.78 14.66 26.48
CA THR A 23 11.49 15.08 27.86
C THR A 23 12.36 16.25 28.28
N GLU A 24 13.58 16.39 27.76
CA GLU A 24 14.47 17.51 28.08
C GLU A 24 13.91 18.87 27.61
N ARG A 25 13.28 18.92 26.43
CA ARG A 25 12.61 20.16 25.98
C ARG A 25 11.38 20.48 26.80
N LEU A 26 10.61 19.46 27.17
CA LEU A 26 9.49 19.62 28.09
C LEU A 26 9.97 20.15 29.44
N ARG A 27 11.07 19.58 29.96
CA ARG A 27 11.70 19.97 31.21
C ARG A 27 12.21 21.41 31.18
N PHE A 28 12.82 21.84 30.09
CA PHE A 28 13.24 23.24 29.90
C PHE A 28 12.03 24.18 29.96
N LYS A 29 10.94 23.81 29.30
CA LYS A 29 9.69 24.59 29.29
C LYS A 29 9.10 24.69 30.70
N THR A 30 9.02 23.59 31.44
CA THR A 30 8.44 23.58 32.79
C THR A 30 9.32 24.29 33.81
N LEU A 31 10.65 24.17 33.72
CA LEU A 31 11.60 24.91 34.56
C LEU A 31 11.56 26.42 34.28
N LYS A 32 11.48 26.85 33.01
CA LYS A 32 11.30 28.28 32.66
C LYS A 32 10.00 28.82 33.25
N GLN A 33 8.90 28.07 33.10
CA GLN A 33 7.59 28.45 33.62
C GLN A 33 7.59 28.52 35.15
N ALA A 34 8.12 27.50 35.83
CA ALA A 34 8.17 27.45 37.28
C ALA A 34 9.05 28.55 37.89
N ALA A 35 10.19 28.85 37.26
CA ALA A 35 11.05 29.96 37.67
C ALA A 35 10.34 31.31 37.51
N LEU A 36 9.63 31.51 36.39
CA LEU A 36 8.82 32.71 36.20
C LEU A 36 7.69 32.83 37.25
N GLU A 37 7.01 31.73 37.57
CA GLU A 37 5.91 31.71 38.56
C GLU A 37 6.40 31.98 40.00
N ILE A 38 7.55 31.43 40.39
CA ILE A 38 8.03 31.46 41.78
C ILE A 38 8.99 32.61 42.04
N TYR A 39 9.87 32.89 41.08
CA TYR A 39 10.98 33.84 41.22
C TYR A 39 10.79 35.10 40.35
N GLY A 40 9.74 35.15 39.52
CA GLY A 40 9.41 36.30 38.68
C GLY A 40 10.28 36.46 37.43
N THR A 41 11.31 35.62 37.27
CA THR A 41 12.17 35.60 36.07
C THR A 41 12.40 34.16 35.60
N PRO A 42 12.34 33.89 34.29
CA PRO A 42 12.59 32.56 33.77
C PRO A 42 14.09 32.23 33.86
N LEU A 43 14.41 30.95 34.04
CA LEU A 43 15.80 30.47 33.90
C LEU A 43 16.33 30.76 32.50
N SER A 44 17.58 31.22 32.43
CA SER A 44 18.24 31.49 31.15
C SER A 44 18.49 30.17 30.40
N GLU A 45 18.56 30.26 29.06
CA GLU A 45 18.86 29.10 28.22
C GLU A 45 20.25 28.53 28.51
N GLU A 46 21.22 29.38 28.83
CA GLU A 46 22.56 28.97 29.25
C GLU A 46 22.52 28.14 30.55
N THR A 47 21.76 28.57 31.57
CA THR A 47 21.60 27.81 32.82
C THR A 47 20.96 26.44 32.57
N LEU A 48 19.96 26.38 31.69
CA LEU A 48 19.26 25.13 31.36
C LEU A 48 20.16 24.16 30.58
N ILE A 49 20.81 24.63 29.52
CA ILE A 49 21.77 23.83 28.74
C ILE A 49 22.96 23.38 29.60
N GLY A 50 23.44 24.25 30.48
CA GLY A 50 24.50 23.94 31.44
C GLY A 50 24.09 22.92 32.50
N SER A 51 22.79 22.81 32.79
CA SER A 51 22.23 21.86 33.76
C SER A 51 22.02 20.45 33.19
N LEU A 52 22.05 20.28 31.86
CA LEU A 52 21.88 18.97 31.21
C LEU A 52 22.95 17.97 31.68
N GLY A 53 22.49 16.79 32.12
CA GLY A 53 23.37 15.73 32.61
C GLY A 53 24.04 16.01 33.97
N LEU A 54 23.69 17.09 34.67
CA LEU A 54 24.17 17.37 36.02
C LEU A 54 23.31 16.66 37.08
N SER A 55 23.92 16.35 38.22
CA SER A 55 23.14 15.95 39.39
C SER A 55 22.31 17.12 39.91
N ALA A 56 21.19 16.80 40.57
CA ALA A 56 20.32 17.76 41.26
C ALA A 56 21.07 18.87 42.02
N ARG A 57 22.09 18.47 42.79
CA ARG A 57 22.90 19.36 43.62
C ARG A 57 23.80 20.28 42.79
N LYS A 58 24.35 19.78 41.68
CA LYS A 58 25.18 20.59 40.77
C LYS A 58 24.32 21.55 39.94
N ALA A 59 23.14 21.13 39.51
CA ALA A 59 22.18 22.00 38.82
C ALA A 59 21.66 23.11 39.75
N GLU A 60 21.40 22.81 41.03
CA GLU A 60 21.09 23.83 42.03
C GLU A 60 22.22 24.84 42.20
N ALA A 61 23.46 24.37 42.34
CA ALA A 61 24.61 25.26 42.46
C ALA A 61 24.79 26.15 41.23
N LEU A 62 24.59 25.62 40.03
CA LEU A 62 24.64 26.39 38.78
C LEU A 62 23.52 27.44 38.71
N ALA A 63 22.30 27.08 39.11
CA ALA A 63 21.18 28.01 39.14
C ALA A 63 21.43 29.15 40.14
N LYS A 64 21.96 28.85 41.33
CA LYS A 64 22.34 29.87 42.32
C LYS A 64 23.50 30.75 41.84
N ALA A 65 24.49 30.17 41.18
CA ALA A 65 25.60 30.94 40.60
C ALA A 65 25.12 31.95 39.55
N ASN A 66 24.10 31.59 38.75
CA ASN A 66 23.60 32.43 37.66
C ASN A 66 22.48 33.40 38.09
N HIS A 67 21.73 33.08 39.14
CA HIS A 67 20.54 33.83 39.56
C HIS A 67 20.57 34.32 41.02
N GLY A 68 21.68 34.12 41.73
CA GLY A 68 21.89 34.51 43.13
C GLY A 68 21.64 33.39 44.14
N GLU A 69 22.30 33.47 45.30
CA GLU A 69 22.23 32.45 46.36
C GLU A 69 20.80 32.22 46.90
N ASP A 70 19.96 33.27 46.87
CA ASP A 70 18.57 33.23 47.31
C ASP A 70 17.62 32.58 46.27
N PHE A 71 18.15 32.08 45.14
CA PHE A 71 17.33 31.44 44.11
C PHE A 71 16.61 30.19 44.68
N PRO A 72 15.26 30.13 44.66
CA PRO A 72 14.49 29.07 45.30
C PRO A 72 14.42 27.80 44.44
N TYR A 73 15.57 27.22 44.09
CA TYR A 73 15.69 26.11 43.15
C TYR A 73 14.82 24.90 43.53
N ALA A 74 14.74 24.55 44.82
CA ALA A 74 13.93 23.43 45.27
C ALA A 74 12.44 23.62 44.98
N ALA A 75 11.91 24.82 45.21
CA ALA A 75 10.51 25.16 44.93
C ALA A 75 10.26 25.20 43.41
N VAL A 76 11.17 25.82 42.64
CA VAL A 76 11.11 25.86 41.17
C VAL A 76 11.09 24.45 40.59
N ARG A 77 11.96 23.56 41.10
CA ARG A 77 12.02 22.18 40.65
C ARG A 77 10.75 21.41 40.99
N GLN A 78 10.24 21.53 42.21
CA GLN A 78 9.00 20.87 42.61
C GLN A 78 7.83 21.32 41.71
N ARG A 79 7.73 22.62 41.44
CA ARG A 79 6.70 23.16 40.55
C ARG A 79 6.87 22.70 39.10
N ALA A 80 8.11 22.60 38.62
CA ALA A 80 8.40 22.06 37.29
C ALA A 80 8.00 20.58 37.17
N ASP A 81 8.23 19.76 38.21
CA ASP A 81 7.79 18.36 38.29
C ASP A 81 6.25 18.26 38.17
N GLU A 82 5.51 19.13 38.87
CA GLU A 82 4.04 19.19 38.80
C GLU A 82 3.54 19.56 37.40
N LEU A 83 4.16 20.57 36.77
CA LEU A 83 3.81 21.03 35.43
C LEU A 83 4.10 19.96 34.37
N GLU A 84 5.21 19.24 34.52
CA GLU A 84 5.59 18.15 33.64
C GLU A 84 4.61 16.98 33.75
N LEU A 85 4.28 16.56 34.97
CA LEU A 85 3.30 15.50 35.21
C LEU A 85 1.91 15.88 34.67
N ALA A 86 1.49 17.14 34.87
CA ALA A 86 0.25 17.66 34.30
C ALA A 86 0.27 17.66 32.76
N HIS A 87 1.40 18.01 32.15
CA HIS A 87 1.55 17.97 30.70
C HIS A 87 1.42 16.54 30.17
N VAL A 88 2.16 15.58 30.76
CA VAL A 88 2.11 14.18 30.36
C VAL A 88 0.70 13.59 30.51
N ARG A 89 0.00 13.92 31.59
CA ARG A 89 -1.39 13.47 31.81
C ARG A 89 -2.38 14.03 30.79
N ASN A 90 -2.18 15.27 30.34
CA ASN A 90 -3.10 15.94 29.42
C ASN A 90 -2.76 15.73 27.94
N HIS A 91 -1.49 15.49 27.60
CA HIS A 91 -0.99 15.48 26.23
C HIS A 91 -0.23 14.20 25.85
N GLY A 92 0.04 13.31 26.80
CA GLY A 92 0.89 12.14 26.62
C GLY A 92 2.38 12.48 26.76
N VAL A 93 3.22 11.44 26.69
CA VAL A 93 4.68 11.56 26.70
C VAL A 93 5.15 11.96 25.29
N PRO A 94 6.05 12.96 25.15
CA PRO A 94 6.55 13.36 23.83
C PRO A 94 7.51 12.31 23.27
N ILE A 95 7.01 11.42 22.40
CA ILE A 95 7.81 10.35 21.77
C ILE A 95 8.67 10.94 20.65
N LYS A 96 9.96 10.55 20.56
CA LYS A 96 10.82 10.91 19.43
C LYS A 96 10.34 10.23 18.14
N ASP A 97 10.24 11.01 17.08
CA ASP A 97 9.88 10.54 15.74
C ASP A 97 10.79 9.38 15.31
N GLY A 98 10.18 8.27 14.87
CA GLY A 98 10.87 7.06 14.42
C GLY A 98 11.13 6.00 15.50
N LEU A 99 10.85 6.28 16.78
CA LEU A 99 11.08 5.30 17.86
C LEU A 99 10.24 4.03 17.70
N LEU A 100 8.93 4.17 17.48
CA LEU A 100 8.01 3.03 17.42
C LEU A 100 8.40 2.08 16.29
N GLU A 101 8.74 2.64 15.12
CA GLU A 101 9.19 1.86 13.97
C GLU A 101 10.47 1.09 14.27
N VAL A 102 11.43 1.71 14.98
CA VAL A 102 12.66 1.02 15.42
C VAL A 102 12.34 -0.12 16.38
N LEU A 103 11.53 0.12 17.41
CA LEU A 103 11.16 -0.90 18.40
C LEU A 103 10.46 -2.11 17.75
N GLU A 104 9.51 -1.86 16.84
CA GLU A 104 8.83 -2.92 16.10
C GLU A 104 9.78 -3.71 15.20
N ARG A 105 10.69 -3.03 14.50
CA ARG A 105 11.68 -3.67 13.60
C ARG A 105 12.58 -4.62 14.37
N LEU A 106 13.13 -4.15 15.49
CA LEU A 106 14.02 -4.92 16.35
C LEU A 106 13.27 -6.12 16.95
N ARG A 107 12.05 -5.90 17.46
CA ARG A 107 11.24 -6.94 18.09
C ARG A 107 10.80 -8.03 17.11
N LYS A 108 10.27 -7.65 15.95
CA LYS A 108 9.85 -8.60 14.92
C LYS A 108 11.02 -9.43 14.38
N TYR A 109 12.25 -8.95 14.54
CA TYR A 109 13.46 -9.69 14.21
C TYR A 109 14.13 -10.42 15.38
N GLY A 110 13.41 -10.52 16.51
CA GLY A 110 13.79 -11.33 17.66
C GLY A 110 14.98 -10.78 18.45
N LEU A 111 15.25 -9.47 18.39
CA LEU A 111 16.20 -8.85 19.31
C LEU A 111 15.50 -8.61 20.65
N THR A 112 16.22 -8.90 21.74
CA THR A 112 15.79 -8.49 23.09
C THR A 112 16.12 -7.02 23.31
N MET A 113 15.35 -6.33 24.16
CA MET A 113 15.49 -4.90 24.36
C MET A 113 15.37 -4.53 25.82
N ALA A 114 16.16 -3.53 26.23
CA ALA A 114 16.08 -2.97 27.57
C ALA A 114 16.04 -1.45 27.55
N VAL A 115 15.52 -0.87 28.62
CA VAL A 115 15.70 0.55 28.95
C VAL A 115 16.79 0.66 30.03
N ALA A 116 17.70 1.61 29.87
CA ALA A 116 18.76 1.94 30.82
C ALA A 116 18.79 3.46 31.06
N THR A 117 18.03 3.93 32.05
CA THR A 117 17.80 5.36 32.33
C THR A 117 18.33 5.80 33.69
N SER A 118 18.80 7.06 33.79
CA SER A 118 19.16 7.67 35.09
C SER A 118 17.93 8.08 35.91
N SER A 119 16.73 8.02 35.32
CA SER A 119 15.45 8.27 36.00
C SER A 119 15.11 7.17 37.00
N ARG A 120 14.34 7.50 38.04
CA ARG A 120 13.83 6.54 39.03
C ARG A 120 12.80 5.61 38.40
N ARG A 121 12.72 4.36 38.84
CA ARG A 121 11.81 3.34 38.28
C ARG A 121 10.35 3.80 38.15
N ALA A 122 9.80 4.41 39.19
CA ALA A 122 8.41 4.87 39.17
C ALA A 122 8.12 5.85 38.02
N ILE A 123 9.06 6.75 37.70
CA ILE A 123 8.90 7.73 36.61
C ILE A 123 9.10 7.04 35.26
N ALA A 124 10.14 6.21 35.14
CA ALA A 124 10.44 5.50 33.90
C ALA A 124 9.28 4.60 33.48
N GLU A 125 8.71 3.82 34.40
CA GLU A 125 7.56 2.96 34.12
C GLU A 125 6.31 3.77 33.75
N GLU A 126 6.03 4.88 34.45
CA GLU A 126 4.91 5.77 34.09
C GLU A 126 5.04 6.30 32.66
N TYR A 127 6.25 6.68 32.24
CA TYR A 127 6.48 7.19 30.88
C TYR A 127 6.34 6.08 29.83
N LEU A 128 6.95 4.92 30.07
CA LEU A 128 6.88 3.78 29.15
C LEU A 128 5.45 3.23 28.99
N ILE A 129 4.66 3.25 30.06
CA ILE A 129 3.23 2.85 30.05
C ILE A 129 2.40 3.88 29.30
N ASN A 130 2.53 5.18 29.62
CA ASN A 130 1.76 6.24 28.97
C ASN A 130 2.12 6.39 27.48
N ALA A 131 3.36 6.10 27.10
CA ALA A 131 3.79 6.02 25.70
C ALA A 131 3.39 4.70 25.01
N ASN A 132 2.83 3.72 25.74
CA ASN A 132 2.46 2.38 25.24
C ASN A 132 3.64 1.61 24.58
N VAL A 133 4.85 1.81 25.10
CA VAL A 133 6.08 1.16 24.60
C VAL A 133 6.69 0.15 25.57
N LEU A 134 6.23 0.10 26.84
CA LEU A 134 6.75 -0.85 27.83
C LEU A 134 6.73 -2.31 27.31
N LYS A 135 5.70 -2.68 26.54
CA LYS A 135 5.53 -4.00 25.93
C LYS A 135 6.67 -4.46 25.02
N TYR A 136 7.54 -3.56 24.55
CA TYR A 136 8.67 -3.90 23.71
C TYR A 136 9.92 -4.31 24.50
N PHE A 137 10.01 -3.94 25.78
CA PHE A 137 11.22 -4.11 26.58
C PHE A 137 11.11 -5.33 27.50
N ASP A 138 12.15 -6.16 27.45
CA ASP A 138 12.26 -7.36 28.28
C ASP A 138 12.79 -7.02 29.69
N VAL A 139 13.57 -5.93 29.80
CA VAL A 139 14.19 -5.45 31.04
C VAL A 139 14.16 -3.92 31.10
N THR A 140 13.99 -3.38 32.31
CA THR A 140 14.19 -1.96 32.60
C THR A 140 15.17 -1.85 33.77
N VAL A 141 16.25 -1.08 33.60
CA VAL A 141 17.22 -0.73 34.64
C VAL A 141 17.19 0.77 34.87
N CYS A 142 16.95 1.17 36.12
CA CYS A 142 16.71 2.56 36.50
C CYS A 142 17.83 3.12 37.39
N GLY A 143 17.86 4.45 37.52
CA GLY A 143 18.91 5.16 38.25
C GLY A 143 18.94 4.86 39.75
N ASP A 144 17.81 4.46 40.34
CA ASP A 144 17.69 4.03 41.74
C ASP A 144 18.14 2.57 41.97
N GLU A 145 18.59 1.88 40.93
CA GLU A 145 19.04 0.48 40.97
C GLU A 145 20.55 0.36 40.74
N VAL A 146 21.26 1.48 40.60
CA VAL A 146 22.70 1.56 40.37
C VAL A 146 23.41 2.38 41.43
N GLU A 147 24.61 1.96 41.82
CA GLU A 147 25.44 2.71 42.77
C GLU A 147 26.13 3.90 42.10
N GLN A 148 26.55 3.72 40.85
CA GLN A 148 27.23 4.73 40.05
C GLN A 148 26.46 5.02 38.77
N GLY A 149 25.88 6.22 38.70
CA GLY A 149 25.21 6.72 37.50
C GLY A 149 26.17 7.00 36.34
N LYS A 150 25.61 7.30 35.16
CA LYS A 150 26.37 7.72 33.97
C LYS A 150 27.29 8.90 34.35
N PRO A 151 28.58 8.91 33.95
CA PRO A 151 29.20 8.12 32.87
C PRO A 151 29.81 6.78 33.29
N HIS A 152 29.54 6.27 34.49
CA HIS A 152 29.98 4.91 34.86
C HIS A 152 29.19 3.85 34.06
N PRO A 153 29.80 2.72 33.62
CA PRO A 153 29.15 1.74 32.74
C PRO A 153 28.14 0.82 33.44
N GLU A 154 28.03 0.88 34.77
CA GLU A 154 27.22 -0.04 35.58
C GLU A 154 25.79 -0.23 35.06
N ILE A 155 25.11 0.84 34.65
CA ILE A 155 23.72 0.75 34.19
C ILE A 155 23.58 -0.08 32.90
N PHE A 156 24.46 0.13 31.93
CA PHE A 156 24.46 -0.63 30.68
C PHE A 156 24.95 -2.07 30.88
N LEU A 157 25.92 -2.29 31.76
CA LEU A 157 26.40 -3.63 32.12
C LEU A 157 25.30 -4.44 32.82
N LYS A 158 24.56 -3.83 33.76
CA LYS A 158 23.40 -4.45 34.42
C LYS A 158 22.31 -4.78 33.42
N ALA A 159 21.97 -3.85 32.51
CA ALA A 159 20.98 -4.09 31.48
C ALA A 159 21.39 -5.24 30.53
N ALA A 160 22.63 -5.24 30.05
CA ALA A 160 23.15 -6.30 29.19
C ALA A 160 23.15 -7.67 29.89
N SER A 161 23.60 -7.72 31.15
CA SER A 161 23.59 -8.92 31.97
C SER A 161 22.17 -9.45 32.19
N ALA A 162 21.20 -8.59 32.48
CA ALA A 162 19.81 -8.97 32.69
C ALA A 162 19.15 -9.50 31.39
N LEU A 163 19.58 -9.00 30.23
CA LEU A 163 19.19 -9.56 28.93
C LEU A 163 19.94 -10.85 28.55
N ASN A 164 20.84 -11.35 29.41
CA ASN A 164 21.75 -12.45 29.12
C ASN A 164 22.58 -12.23 27.84
N CYS A 165 23.04 -11.01 27.62
CA CYS A 165 23.75 -10.61 26.41
C CYS A 165 25.10 -9.96 26.75
N LEU A 166 26.13 -10.27 25.96
CA LEU A 166 27.44 -9.61 26.10
C LEU A 166 27.32 -8.15 25.64
N PRO A 167 27.94 -7.17 26.33
CA PRO A 167 27.84 -5.76 25.94
C PRO A 167 28.21 -5.49 24.48
N GLY A 168 29.27 -6.13 23.97
CA GLY A 168 29.71 -5.99 22.57
C GLY A 168 28.70 -6.48 21.51
N HIS A 169 27.62 -7.14 21.93
CA HIS A 169 26.51 -7.60 21.10
C HIS A 169 25.22 -6.77 21.31
N CYS A 170 25.29 -5.71 22.12
CA CYS A 170 24.20 -4.80 22.40
C CYS A 170 24.41 -3.48 21.67
N LEU A 171 23.43 -3.05 20.87
CA LEU A 171 23.32 -1.64 20.51
C LEU A 171 22.95 -0.86 21.78
N MET A 172 23.64 0.24 22.05
CA MET A 172 23.34 1.13 23.17
C MET A 172 23.01 2.51 22.63
N LEU A 173 21.71 2.82 22.51
CA LEU A 173 21.23 4.06 21.93
C LEU A 173 21.23 5.16 23.00
N GLU A 174 21.84 6.29 22.67
CA GLU A 174 22.02 7.39 23.61
C GLU A 174 22.18 8.75 22.92
N ASP A 175 21.82 9.85 23.59
CA ASP A 175 21.98 11.23 23.11
C ASP A 175 23.06 12.02 23.85
N SER A 176 23.26 11.75 25.15
CA SER A 176 24.14 12.56 26.00
C SER A 176 25.60 12.10 25.98
N GLU A 177 26.52 13.03 26.28
CA GLU A 177 27.95 12.73 26.44
C GLU A 177 28.22 11.72 27.56
N ASN A 178 27.55 11.88 28.70
CA ASN A 178 27.74 10.99 29.86
C ASN A 178 27.25 9.58 29.54
N GLY A 179 26.11 9.43 28.88
CA GLY A 179 25.63 8.12 28.50
C GLY A 179 26.46 7.49 27.38
N LEU A 180 26.97 8.28 26.42
CA LEU A 180 27.84 7.77 25.39
C LEU A 180 29.16 7.23 25.98
N LEU A 181 29.77 7.96 26.93
CA LEU A 181 30.92 7.48 27.70
C LEU A 181 30.61 6.21 28.49
N SER A 182 29.43 6.13 29.11
CA SER A 182 28.97 4.94 29.85
C SER A 182 28.86 3.72 28.91
N ALA A 183 28.27 3.88 27.73
CA ALA A 183 28.14 2.82 26.73
C ALA A 183 29.50 2.36 26.17
N ILE A 184 30.41 3.31 25.89
CA ILE A 184 31.79 3.01 25.45
C ILE A 184 32.53 2.20 26.53
N ARG A 185 32.48 2.65 27.79
CA ARG A 185 33.14 1.98 28.92
C ARG A 185 32.53 0.62 29.25
N ALA A 186 31.28 0.40 28.88
CA ALA A 186 30.64 -0.92 28.98
C ALA A 186 31.09 -1.87 27.88
N GLU A 187 31.92 -1.43 26.93
CA GLU A 187 32.30 -2.16 25.71
C GLU A 187 31.08 -2.53 24.85
N GLY A 188 30.06 -1.66 24.87
CA GLY A 188 28.86 -1.76 24.04
C GLY A 188 29.09 -1.46 22.56
N GLN A 189 28.01 -1.44 21.78
CA GLN A 189 27.98 -0.83 20.44
C GLN A 189 27.18 0.48 20.51
N PRO A 190 27.81 1.63 20.82
CA PRO A 190 27.08 2.86 21.10
C PRO A 190 26.54 3.49 19.83
N ILE A 191 25.27 3.88 19.83
CA ILE A 191 24.62 4.63 18.75
C ILE A 191 24.23 5.99 19.29
N LEU A 192 24.83 7.05 18.75
CA LEU A 192 24.49 8.41 19.14
C LEU A 192 23.25 8.87 18.36
N ILE A 193 22.19 9.27 19.05
CA ILE A 193 21.05 10.00 18.51
C ILE A 193 21.17 11.44 18.97
N GLU A 194 21.53 12.37 18.09
CA GLU A 194 21.78 13.76 18.47
C GLU A 194 20.53 14.44 19.08
N ASP A 195 20.77 15.29 20.08
CA ASP A 195 19.74 16.15 20.68
C ASP A 195 20.30 17.55 21.04
N ILE A 196 19.70 18.25 22.01
CA ILE A 196 19.96 19.65 22.39
C ILE A 196 21.46 19.97 22.49
N LYS A 197 22.23 19.14 23.21
CA LYS A 197 23.65 19.36 23.46
C LYS A 197 24.48 18.23 22.84
N PRO A 198 25.22 18.47 21.75
CA PRO A 198 26.05 17.44 21.16
C PRO A 198 27.23 17.08 22.08
N PRO A 199 27.63 15.80 22.16
CA PRO A 199 28.85 15.39 22.84
C PRO A 199 30.10 16.03 22.22
N ALA A 200 31.18 16.16 23.00
CA ALA A 200 32.48 16.55 22.51
C ALA A 200 32.93 15.64 21.34
N ALA A 201 33.64 16.21 20.36
CA ALA A 201 34.02 15.51 19.13
C ALA A 201 34.77 14.19 19.38
N GLU A 202 35.62 14.18 20.41
CA GLU A 202 36.39 13.01 20.84
C GLU A 202 35.49 11.89 21.38
N VAL A 203 34.45 12.24 22.15
CA VAL A 203 33.47 11.28 22.67
C VAL A 203 32.58 10.77 21.55
N LYS A 204 32.12 11.68 20.66
CA LYS A 204 31.32 11.33 19.47
C LYS A 204 32.05 10.34 18.56
N ALA A 205 33.37 10.47 18.42
CA ALA A 205 34.19 9.55 17.63
C ALA A 205 34.23 8.12 18.19
N GLY A 206 33.88 7.92 19.47
CA GLY A 206 33.74 6.61 20.10
C GLY A 206 32.41 5.89 19.83
N ALA A 207 31.42 6.57 19.24
CA ALA A 207 30.18 5.92 18.82
C ALA A 207 30.43 4.98 17.63
N LEU A 208 29.73 3.84 17.58
CA LEU A 208 29.71 2.98 16.39
C LEU A 208 29.16 3.75 15.19
N LYS A 209 28.11 4.54 15.41
CA LYS A 209 27.55 5.48 14.45
C LYS A 209 26.75 6.58 15.15
N ALA A 210 26.67 7.75 14.52
CA ALA A 210 25.88 8.88 14.98
C ALA A 210 24.81 9.25 13.94
N TYR A 211 23.63 9.61 14.43
CA TYR A 211 22.49 10.03 13.62
C TYR A 211 21.87 11.31 14.17
N GLN A 212 21.36 12.15 13.29
CA GLN A 212 20.64 13.37 13.69
C GLN A 212 19.30 13.08 14.36
N ASN A 213 18.71 11.90 14.08
CA ASN A 213 17.42 11.47 14.61
C ASN A 213 17.24 9.95 14.42
N MET A 214 16.18 9.41 15.00
CA MET A 214 15.86 7.98 14.96
C MET A 214 15.58 7.46 13.54
N HIS A 215 15.07 8.29 12.62
CA HIS A 215 14.87 7.87 11.23
C HIS A 215 16.15 7.59 10.47
N GLY A 216 17.22 8.35 10.76
CA GLY A 216 18.54 8.05 10.23
C GLY A 216 18.99 6.64 10.62
N PHE A 217 18.82 6.29 11.90
CA PHE A 217 19.11 4.96 12.41
C PHE A 217 18.21 3.88 11.77
N LEU A 218 16.90 4.13 11.70
CA LEU A 218 15.94 3.25 11.05
C LEU A 218 16.32 2.96 9.58
N GLY A 219 16.85 3.96 8.86
CA GLY A 219 17.30 3.82 7.47
C GLY A 219 18.38 2.73 7.31
N ASP A 220 19.39 2.74 8.17
CA ASP A 220 20.45 1.72 8.16
C ASP A 220 19.94 0.38 8.73
N LEU A 221 19.10 0.44 9.76
CA LEU A 221 18.50 -0.75 10.35
C LEU A 221 17.71 -1.54 9.29
N ASN A 222 16.96 -0.84 8.44
CA ASN A 222 16.22 -1.44 7.33
C ASN A 222 17.10 -2.19 6.33
N GLN A 223 18.33 -1.73 6.09
CA GLN A 223 19.27 -2.41 5.19
C GLN A 223 19.78 -3.74 5.77
N CYS A 224 19.74 -3.87 7.10
CA CYS A 224 20.23 -5.04 7.82
C CYS A 224 19.13 -6.08 8.09
N MET A 225 17.89 -5.79 7.69
CA MET A 225 16.73 -6.63 7.97
C MET A 225 16.24 -7.31 6.69
N PRO A 226 15.81 -8.57 6.74
CA PRO A 226 15.37 -9.28 5.55
C PRO A 226 14.04 -8.75 5.01
N ASP A 227 13.87 -8.93 3.71
CA ASP A 227 12.58 -8.79 3.04
C ASP A 227 11.63 -9.91 3.49
N LEU A 228 10.45 -9.54 4.02
CA LEU A 228 9.40 -10.48 4.45
C LEU A 228 8.61 -11.06 3.27
N GLY A 229 8.93 -10.67 2.04
CA GLY A 229 8.27 -11.12 0.82
C GLY A 229 6.80 -10.68 0.75
N THR A 230 6.05 -11.29 -0.15
CA THR A 230 4.60 -11.03 -0.27
C THR A 230 3.87 -11.61 0.94
N PRO A 231 2.92 -10.88 1.57
CA PRO A 231 2.15 -11.41 2.69
C PRO A 231 1.29 -12.61 2.29
N GLU A 232 1.19 -13.58 3.19
CA GLU A 232 0.16 -14.62 3.08
C GLU A 232 -1.23 -13.98 3.25
N LEU A 233 -2.25 -14.60 2.64
CA LEU A 233 -3.60 -14.05 2.62
C LEU A 233 -4.17 -13.79 4.02
N ASN A 234 -3.92 -14.71 4.95
CA ASN A 234 -4.37 -14.69 6.34
C ASN A 234 -3.36 -13.99 7.27
N GLU A 235 -2.29 -13.41 6.74
CA GLU A 235 -1.34 -12.66 7.55
C GLU A 235 -2.03 -11.43 8.14
N SER A 236 -1.89 -11.25 9.46
CA SER A 236 -2.44 -10.07 10.13
C SER A 236 -1.70 -8.81 9.69
N PHE A 237 -2.42 -7.68 9.63
CA PHE A 237 -1.77 -6.39 9.41
C PHE A 237 -0.84 -6.03 10.57
N PRO A 238 0.26 -5.31 10.29
CA PRO A 238 1.11 -4.75 11.34
C PRO A 238 0.29 -3.88 12.30
N GLN A 239 0.63 -3.97 13.59
CA GLN A 239 -0.11 -3.25 14.63
C GLN A 239 0.42 -1.81 14.81
N ALA A 240 1.73 -1.55 14.67
CA ALA A 240 2.18 -0.16 14.70
C ALA A 240 1.83 0.61 13.45
N LEU A 241 1.58 1.88 13.71
CA LEU A 241 1.45 2.91 12.74
C LEU A 241 2.81 3.59 12.56
N ASN A 242 3.24 3.77 11.32
CA ASN A 242 4.31 4.71 10.99
C ASN A 242 3.70 6.10 10.77
N GLN A 243 4.54 7.12 10.69
CA GLN A 243 4.12 8.51 10.48
C GLN A 243 3.58 8.87 9.09
N PHE A 244 3.59 7.93 8.14
CA PHE A 244 3.20 8.23 6.78
C PHE A 244 1.69 8.22 6.64
N SER A 245 1.14 9.29 6.08
CA SER A 245 -0.19 9.27 5.48
C SER A 245 -0.09 8.82 4.03
N VAL A 246 -1.09 8.10 3.55
CA VAL A 246 -1.16 7.63 2.16
C VAL A 246 -2.51 7.96 1.53
N GLY A 247 -2.52 8.22 0.23
CA GLY A 247 -3.72 8.60 -0.51
C GLY A 247 -4.23 7.50 -1.43
N ILE A 248 -5.55 7.42 -1.60
CA ILE A 248 -6.22 6.64 -2.65
C ILE A 248 -7.13 7.59 -3.42
N HIS A 249 -6.69 8.04 -4.59
CA HIS A 249 -7.49 8.85 -5.47
C HIS A 249 -8.31 7.94 -6.39
N GLY A 250 -9.57 7.68 -6.01
CA GLY A 250 -10.47 6.76 -6.70
C GLY A 250 -10.73 5.48 -5.92
N PHE A 251 -11.54 5.59 -4.85
CA PHE A 251 -11.98 4.46 -4.02
C PHE A 251 -13.11 3.66 -4.70
N GLY A 252 -12.75 3.03 -5.83
CA GLY A 252 -13.55 2.04 -6.55
C GLY A 252 -13.14 0.62 -6.16
N ALA A 253 -13.33 -0.35 -7.06
CA ALA A 253 -12.94 -1.74 -6.80
C ALA A 253 -11.44 -1.89 -6.52
N MET A 254 -10.57 -1.37 -7.39
CA MET A 254 -9.11 -1.46 -7.19
C MET A 254 -8.65 -0.59 -6.00
N GLY A 255 -9.17 0.63 -5.88
CA GLY A 255 -8.87 1.50 -4.74
C GLY A 255 -9.22 0.85 -3.40
N GLY A 256 -10.48 0.48 -3.20
CA GLY A 256 -10.96 0.00 -1.91
C GLY A 256 -10.71 -1.49 -1.63
N GLY A 257 -10.61 -2.34 -2.66
CA GLY A 257 -10.43 -3.78 -2.50
C GLY A 257 -9.00 -4.28 -2.76
N TYR A 258 -8.06 -3.42 -3.19
CA TYR A 258 -6.66 -3.81 -3.41
C TYR A 258 -5.65 -2.81 -2.85
N LEU A 259 -5.71 -1.53 -3.23
CA LEU A 259 -4.73 -0.53 -2.76
C LEU A 259 -4.78 -0.37 -1.22
N THR A 260 -5.97 -0.43 -0.63
CA THR A 260 -6.12 -0.45 0.84
C THR A 260 -5.38 -1.60 1.50
N GLN A 261 -5.32 -2.78 0.86
CA GLN A 261 -4.59 -3.92 1.40
C GLN A 261 -3.08 -3.72 1.26
N ILE A 262 -2.62 -3.25 0.08
CA ILE A 262 -1.21 -2.92 -0.16
C ILE A 262 -0.72 -1.96 0.92
N PHE A 263 -1.49 -0.91 1.19
CA PHE A 263 -1.15 0.06 2.22
C PHE A 263 -1.34 -0.47 3.64
N SER A 264 -2.28 -1.38 3.90
CA SER A 264 -2.45 -1.97 5.23
C SER A 264 -1.36 -2.98 5.59
N HIS A 265 -0.79 -3.70 4.62
CA HIS A 265 0.37 -4.55 4.84
C HIS A 265 1.68 -3.77 4.81
N TRP A 266 1.78 -2.73 3.96
CA TRP A 266 2.94 -1.84 3.85
C TRP A 266 4.27 -2.61 3.76
N ASP A 267 5.18 -2.41 4.69
CA ASP A 267 6.48 -3.10 4.80
C ASP A 267 6.42 -4.37 5.68
N GLY A 268 5.25 -4.68 6.23
CA GLY A 268 5.02 -5.80 7.13
C GLY A 268 5.47 -5.57 8.56
N TYR A 269 6.19 -4.49 8.86
CA TYR A 269 6.58 -4.14 10.22
C TYR A 269 5.68 -3.06 10.78
N THR A 270 5.29 -2.09 9.95
CA THR A 270 4.40 -0.98 10.29
C THR A 270 3.34 -0.85 9.21
N ARG A 271 2.34 -0.01 9.44
CA ARG A 271 1.42 0.45 8.38
C ARG A 271 1.19 1.97 8.50
N PRO A 272 0.72 2.66 7.45
CA PRO A 272 0.43 4.09 7.49
C PRO A 272 -0.45 4.48 8.68
N CYS A 273 -0.18 5.63 9.30
CA CYS A 273 -1.04 6.17 10.36
C CYS A 273 -2.46 6.46 9.86
N GLU A 274 -2.60 6.77 8.57
CA GLU A 274 -3.90 7.04 7.95
C GLU A 274 -3.89 6.71 6.45
N ILE A 275 -4.99 6.14 5.97
CA ILE A 275 -5.31 6.01 4.54
C ILE A 275 -6.41 7.02 4.19
N ILE A 276 -6.07 8.04 3.39
CA ILE A 276 -7.00 9.06 2.91
C ILE A 276 -7.58 8.60 1.57
N ALA A 277 -8.89 8.36 1.49
CA ALA A 277 -9.53 7.76 0.34
C ALA A 277 -10.62 8.65 -0.28
N ALA A 278 -10.45 9.02 -1.56
CA ALA A 278 -11.36 9.88 -2.30
C ALA A 278 -12.37 9.09 -3.14
N THR A 279 -13.66 9.39 -3.00
CA THR A 279 -14.72 8.84 -3.88
C THR A 279 -15.88 9.81 -4.02
N ARG A 280 -16.63 9.71 -5.14
CA ARG A 280 -17.93 10.39 -5.33
C ARG A 280 -19.10 9.65 -4.67
N SER A 281 -18.89 8.39 -4.28
CA SER A 281 -19.97 7.59 -3.71
C SER A 281 -20.24 8.01 -2.27
N ARG A 282 -21.19 8.92 -2.09
CA ARG A 282 -21.67 9.33 -0.77
C ARG A 282 -22.05 8.14 0.11
N MET A 283 -22.75 7.15 -0.44
CA MET A 283 -23.09 5.91 0.25
C MET A 283 -21.87 5.21 0.86
N LEU A 284 -20.76 5.07 0.10
CA LEU A 284 -19.54 4.45 0.64
C LEU A 284 -18.89 5.30 1.74
N ARG A 285 -18.82 6.63 1.54
CA ARG A 285 -18.26 7.54 2.55
C ARG A 285 -19.03 7.46 3.86
N ASP A 286 -20.35 7.65 3.80
CA ASP A 286 -21.25 7.59 4.96
C ASP A 286 -21.18 6.22 5.66
N THR A 287 -21.07 5.14 4.88
CA THR A 287 -20.99 3.78 5.41
C THR A 287 -19.67 3.54 6.15
N ILE A 288 -18.54 3.80 5.52
CA ILE A 288 -17.22 3.57 6.12
C ILE A 288 -17.02 4.49 7.33
N GLN A 289 -17.43 5.75 7.24
CA GLN A 289 -17.33 6.69 8.35
C GLN A 289 -18.17 6.27 9.57
N ALA A 290 -19.33 5.64 9.35
CA ALA A 290 -20.17 5.17 10.45
C ALA A 290 -19.68 3.86 11.08
N PHE A 291 -19.11 2.95 10.29
CA PHE A 291 -18.61 1.66 10.78
C PHE A 291 -17.14 1.71 11.24
N GLY A 292 -16.36 2.70 10.79
CA GLY A 292 -14.91 2.84 11.01
C GLY A 292 -14.04 1.84 10.23
N ARG A 293 -14.67 0.85 9.57
CA ARG A 293 -14.00 -0.28 8.92
C ARG A 293 -14.88 -0.97 7.90
N PHE A 294 -14.29 -1.81 7.08
CA PHE A 294 -15.00 -2.69 6.15
C PHE A 294 -14.20 -3.96 5.86
N SER A 295 -14.81 -4.95 5.23
CA SER A 295 -14.13 -6.19 4.83
C SER A 295 -14.00 -6.32 3.32
N VAL A 296 -12.87 -6.88 2.90
CA VAL A 296 -12.63 -7.42 1.56
C VAL A 296 -12.74 -8.94 1.63
N ARG A 297 -13.61 -9.51 0.79
CA ARG A 297 -13.89 -10.94 0.74
C ARG A 297 -13.05 -11.66 -0.29
N TYR A 298 -12.41 -12.74 0.12
CA TYR A 298 -11.72 -13.69 -0.73
C TYR A 298 -12.55 -14.96 -0.86
N GLY A 299 -13.40 -14.98 -1.88
CA GLY A 299 -14.40 -16.04 -2.04
C GLY A 299 -13.82 -17.45 -2.22
N ALA A 300 -12.62 -17.57 -2.81
CA ALA A 300 -11.98 -18.86 -3.06
C ALA A 300 -11.50 -19.55 -1.76
N THR A 301 -11.13 -18.76 -0.75
CA THR A 301 -10.61 -19.26 0.54
C THR A 301 -11.59 -19.07 1.69
N SER A 302 -12.80 -18.54 1.41
CA SER A 302 -13.81 -18.18 2.43
C SER A 302 -13.25 -17.27 3.53
N PHE A 303 -12.35 -16.37 3.17
CA PHE A 303 -11.67 -15.48 4.09
C PHE A 303 -12.10 -14.03 3.88
N ASP A 304 -12.35 -13.29 4.96
CA ASP A 304 -12.70 -11.87 4.92
C ASP A 304 -11.61 -11.08 5.67
N GLN A 305 -10.87 -10.21 4.98
CA GLN A 305 -9.88 -9.32 5.59
C GLN A 305 -10.53 -7.99 5.95
N THR A 306 -10.47 -7.58 7.22
CA THR A 306 -11.01 -6.30 7.68
C THR A 306 -9.97 -5.18 7.59
N ILE A 307 -10.32 -4.10 6.89
CA ILE A 307 -9.54 -2.87 6.72
C ILE A 307 -10.08 -1.79 7.67
N GLU A 308 -9.17 -1.09 8.36
CA GLU A 308 -9.46 -0.03 9.33
C GLU A 308 -8.54 1.18 9.06
N ASN A 309 -8.66 2.26 9.86
CA ASN A 309 -7.82 3.47 9.77
C ASN A 309 -7.91 4.22 8.42
N LEU A 310 -9.13 4.37 7.90
CA LEU A 310 -9.38 5.16 6.69
C LEU A 310 -10.14 6.44 6.98
N ARG A 311 -9.72 7.53 6.34
CA ARG A 311 -10.47 8.78 6.24
C ARG A 311 -11.04 8.91 4.84
N MET A 312 -12.37 8.97 4.75
CA MET A 312 -13.08 9.11 3.48
C MET A 312 -13.29 10.59 3.14
N ILE A 313 -12.89 11.01 1.94
CA ILE A 313 -13.07 12.38 1.46
C ILE A 313 -13.95 12.42 0.20
N ASP A 314 -14.65 13.54 -0.02
CA ASP A 314 -15.37 13.75 -1.26
C ASP A 314 -14.39 14.07 -2.38
N MET A 315 -14.40 13.28 -3.45
CA MET A 315 -13.52 13.52 -4.61
C MET A 315 -13.89 14.79 -5.38
N ASP A 316 -15.11 15.32 -5.21
CA ASP A 316 -15.50 16.59 -5.79
C ASP A 316 -15.20 17.80 -4.86
N ASP A 317 -14.73 17.56 -3.62
CA ASP A 317 -14.13 18.60 -2.77
C ASP A 317 -12.66 18.77 -3.12
N ALA A 318 -12.37 19.77 -3.95
CA ALA A 318 -11.02 20.07 -4.41
C ALA A 318 -10.03 20.33 -3.26
N GLN A 319 -10.47 20.93 -2.14
CA GLN A 319 -9.57 21.28 -1.05
C GLN A 319 -9.12 20.06 -0.26
N GLU A 320 -10.01 19.10 -0.04
CA GLU A 320 -9.67 17.82 0.58
C GLU A 320 -8.73 17.01 -0.30
N VAL A 321 -8.98 16.95 -1.62
CA VAL A 321 -8.10 16.22 -2.54
C VAL A 321 -6.73 16.91 -2.66
N ILE A 322 -6.67 18.25 -2.73
CA ILE A 322 -5.40 19.01 -2.67
C ILE A 322 -4.62 18.69 -1.40
N ARG A 323 -5.29 18.66 -0.23
CA ARG A 323 -4.67 18.28 1.05
C ARG A 323 -4.09 16.85 1.00
N MET A 324 -4.81 15.90 0.42
CA MET A 324 -4.31 14.53 0.27
C MET A 324 -2.98 14.48 -0.52
N TYR A 325 -2.84 15.23 -1.61
CA TYR A 325 -1.59 15.29 -2.38
C TYR A 325 -0.48 16.10 -1.70
N ASP A 326 -0.82 17.05 -0.83
CA ASP A 326 0.14 17.79 0.02
C ASP A 326 0.74 16.87 1.09
N GLU A 327 -0.11 16.09 1.77
CA GLU A 327 0.24 15.36 2.99
C GLU A 327 0.76 13.94 2.75
N ALA A 328 0.23 13.22 1.75
CA ALA A 328 0.57 11.82 1.54
C ALA A 328 2.00 11.61 1.01
N GLU A 329 2.65 10.52 1.39
CA GLU A 329 3.95 10.12 0.81
C GLU A 329 3.79 9.28 -0.46
N ILE A 330 2.65 8.58 -0.58
CA ILE A 330 2.26 7.86 -1.77
C ILE A 330 0.76 8.01 -2.03
N VAL A 331 0.38 8.19 -3.30
CA VAL A 331 -1.02 8.22 -3.72
C VAL A 331 -1.27 7.15 -4.79
N GLY A 332 -2.15 6.20 -4.49
CA GLY A 332 -2.68 5.27 -5.49
C GLY A 332 -3.77 5.94 -6.32
N LEU A 333 -3.52 6.18 -7.61
CA LEU A 333 -4.47 6.77 -8.55
C LEU A 333 -5.21 5.66 -9.31
N SER A 334 -6.48 5.44 -8.97
CA SER A 334 -7.33 4.39 -9.53
C SER A 334 -8.60 5.01 -10.14
N LEU A 335 -8.43 5.80 -11.20
CA LEU A 335 -9.51 6.51 -11.90
C LEU A 335 -9.53 6.16 -13.39
N PRO A 336 -10.71 6.17 -14.04
CA PRO A 336 -10.77 6.06 -15.50
C PRO A 336 -10.17 7.31 -16.16
N GLU A 337 -9.73 7.17 -17.42
CA GLU A 337 -9.08 8.25 -18.19
C GLU A 337 -9.90 9.56 -18.19
N THR A 338 -11.21 9.47 -18.32
CA THR A 338 -12.11 10.62 -18.33
C THR A 338 -12.13 11.36 -16.99
N ALA A 339 -12.02 10.64 -15.87
CA ALA A 339 -11.95 11.25 -14.55
C ALA A 339 -10.56 11.83 -14.28
N ILE A 340 -9.48 11.16 -14.71
CA ILE A 340 -8.11 11.69 -14.62
C ILE A 340 -8.02 13.06 -15.30
N ARG A 341 -8.56 13.21 -16.51
CA ARG A 341 -8.58 14.50 -17.23
C ARG A 341 -9.23 15.61 -16.42
N LYS A 342 -10.35 15.32 -15.75
CA LYS A 342 -11.09 16.29 -14.92
C LYS A 342 -10.38 16.60 -13.60
N GLN A 343 -9.61 15.66 -13.08
CA GLN A 343 -8.93 15.78 -11.79
C GLN A 343 -7.49 16.32 -11.91
N ALA A 344 -6.96 16.45 -13.13
CA ALA A 344 -5.59 16.91 -13.36
C ALA A 344 -5.28 18.29 -12.75
N ASP A 345 -6.25 19.23 -12.74
CA ASP A 345 -6.09 20.56 -12.12
C ASP A 345 -5.89 20.43 -10.60
N VAL A 346 -6.73 19.63 -9.94
CA VAL A 346 -6.68 19.41 -8.48
C VAL A 346 -5.38 18.71 -8.09
N ILE A 347 -4.94 17.73 -8.89
CA ILE A 347 -3.63 17.07 -8.70
C ILE A 347 -2.51 18.09 -8.82
N ALA A 348 -2.48 18.90 -9.89
CA ALA A 348 -1.45 19.92 -10.12
C ALA A 348 -1.37 20.92 -8.95
N ARG A 349 -2.52 21.41 -8.45
CA ARG A 349 -2.58 22.30 -7.28
C ARG A 349 -2.04 21.65 -6.00
N GLY A 350 -2.32 20.36 -5.81
CA GLY A 350 -1.76 19.56 -4.72
C GLY A 350 -0.23 19.49 -4.80
N LEU A 351 0.32 19.21 -5.99
CA LEU A 351 1.77 19.15 -6.19
C LEU A 351 2.46 20.51 -5.98
N ILE A 352 1.84 21.60 -6.43
CA ILE A 352 2.35 22.97 -6.18
C ILE A 352 2.44 23.22 -4.67
N ARG A 353 1.35 22.98 -3.94
CA ARG A 353 1.30 23.19 -2.49
C ARG A 353 2.33 22.33 -1.74
N ARG A 354 2.50 21.08 -2.16
CA ARG A 354 3.53 20.17 -1.61
C ARG A 354 4.94 20.73 -1.83
N PHE A 355 5.22 21.18 -3.05
CA PHE A 355 6.52 21.72 -3.43
C PHE A 355 6.86 22.98 -2.61
N GLU A 356 5.90 23.88 -2.41
CA GLU A 356 6.08 25.12 -1.63
C GLU A 356 6.39 24.87 -0.14
N ARG A 357 5.80 23.84 0.47
CA ARG A 357 5.90 23.61 1.92
C ARG A 357 7.05 22.73 2.35
N ARG A 358 7.38 21.71 1.55
CA ARG A 358 8.27 20.61 2.00
C ARG A 358 9.34 20.23 0.99
N GLY A 359 9.14 20.53 -0.30
CA GLY A 359 10.04 20.09 -1.37
C GLY A 359 10.27 18.57 -1.45
N ARG A 360 9.50 17.76 -0.70
CA ARG A 360 9.66 16.30 -0.61
C ARG A 360 9.06 15.61 -1.82
N GLU A 361 9.70 14.53 -2.24
CA GLU A 361 9.25 13.69 -3.35
C GLU A 361 7.87 13.07 -3.04
N LEU A 362 7.01 12.96 -4.06
CA LEU A 362 5.76 12.20 -3.97
C LEU A 362 5.83 11.00 -4.90
N THR A 363 5.37 9.83 -4.45
CA THR A 363 5.13 8.70 -5.35
C THR A 363 3.65 8.61 -5.72
N ILE A 364 3.32 8.58 -7.01
CA ILE A 364 1.96 8.34 -7.49
C ILE A 364 1.92 6.98 -8.19
N LEU A 365 1.18 6.03 -7.59
CA LEU A 365 1.02 4.68 -8.10
C LEU A 365 -0.14 4.64 -9.11
N ILE A 366 0.16 4.48 -10.39
CA ILE A 366 -0.84 4.64 -11.45
C ILE A 366 -1.54 3.31 -11.74
N VAL A 367 -2.68 3.09 -11.08
CA VAL A 367 -3.48 1.86 -11.17
C VAL A 367 -4.53 2.04 -12.28
N LEU A 368 -4.05 1.99 -13.52
CA LEU A 368 -4.88 2.13 -14.72
C LEU A 368 -4.62 0.95 -15.67
N ASN A 369 -5.68 0.32 -16.20
CA ASN A 369 -5.53 -0.77 -17.17
C ASN A 369 -5.22 -0.21 -18.58
N LYS A 370 -4.08 0.46 -18.71
CA LYS A 370 -3.62 1.14 -19.92
C LYS A 370 -2.10 1.07 -20.01
N VAL A 371 -1.58 0.74 -21.19
CA VAL A 371 -0.16 0.92 -21.50
C VAL A 371 0.16 2.41 -21.58
N GLY A 372 1.21 2.88 -20.90
CA GLY A 372 1.53 4.30 -20.80
C GLY A 372 0.52 5.10 -19.97
N GLY A 373 -0.06 4.48 -18.93
CA GLY A 373 -0.90 5.15 -17.96
C GLY A 373 -0.17 6.24 -17.19
N ALA A 374 1.09 6.02 -16.83
CA ALA A 374 1.90 7.01 -16.12
C ALA A 374 2.18 8.26 -16.98
N ASP A 375 2.64 8.07 -18.22
CA ASP A 375 2.82 9.17 -19.17
C ASP A 375 1.51 9.91 -19.43
N PHE A 376 0.40 9.17 -19.59
CA PHE A 376 -0.92 9.77 -19.76
C PHE A 376 -1.27 10.72 -18.60
N VAL A 377 -1.07 10.30 -17.35
CA VAL A 377 -1.34 11.13 -16.16
C VAL A 377 -0.36 12.31 -16.11
N ARG A 378 0.95 12.05 -16.28
CA ARG A 378 2.01 13.06 -16.25
C ARG A 378 1.75 14.19 -17.24
N ARG A 379 1.34 13.87 -18.48
CA ARG A 379 1.02 14.88 -19.50
C ARG A 379 -0.16 15.76 -19.13
N HIS A 380 -1.23 15.19 -18.57
CA HIS A 380 -2.40 15.98 -18.16
C HIS A 380 -2.09 16.86 -16.95
N VAL A 381 -1.34 16.35 -15.99
CA VAL A 381 -0.89 17.13 -14.83
C VAL A 381 0.06 18.25 -15.27
N ARG A 382 1.04 17.96 -16.13
CA ARG A 382 1.94 18.97 -16.72
C ARG A 382 1.17 20.09 -17.40
N ALA A 383 0.19 19.74 -18.25
CA ALA A 383 -0.62 20.73 -18.94
C ALA A 383 -1.37 21.68 -17.98
N GLN A 384 -1.73 21.22 -16.78
CA GLN A 384 -2.32 22.08 -15.76
C GLN A 384 -1.27 22.88 -14.99
N LEU A 385 -0.12 22.28 -14.66
CA LEU A 385 0.99 22.99 -14.02
C LEU A 385 1.51 24.15 -14.87
N GLU A 386 1.63 23.97 -16.19
CA GLU A 386 2.07 25.02 -17.13
C GLU A 386 1.14 26.24 -17.17
N LEU A 387 -0.14 26.07 -16.78
CA LEU A 387 -1.10 27.17 -16.64
C LEU A 387 -1.01 27.89 -15.29
N LEU A 388 -0.43 27.23 -14.27
CA LEU A 388 -0.46 27.68 -12.88
C LEU A 388 0.89 28.22 -12.38
N VAL A 389 2.02 27.78 -12.94
CA VAL A 389 3.37 28.15 -12.50
C VAL A 389 4.32 28.39 -13.66
N ALA A 390 5.44 29.07 -13.38
CA ALA A 390 6.50 29.32 -14.36
C ALA A 390 7.13 27.99 -14.88
N PRO A 391 7.63 27.92 -16.13
CA PRO A 391 8.14 26.69 -16.72
C PRO A 391 9.22 25.97 -15.90
N HIS A 392 10.15 26.72 -15.30
CA HIS A 392 11.22 26.14 -14.48
C HIS A 392 10.68 25.52 -13.17
N LEU A 393 9.60 26.06 -12.59
CA LEU A 393 8.94 25.47 -11.42
C LEU A 393 8.14 24.23 -11.81
N CYS A 394 7.44 24.28 -12.95
CA CYS A 394 6.73 23.12 -13.48
C CYS A 394 7.66 21.90 -13.60
N GLN A 395 8.84 22.09 -14.17
CA GLN A 395 9.83 21.02 -14.29
C GLN A 395 10.29 20.50 -12.92
N LYS A 396 10.66 21.38 -11.98
CA LYS A 396 11.06 20.97 -10.62
C LYS A 396 9.97 20.21 -9.86
N ILE A 397 8.70 20.63 -9.99
CA ILE A 397 7.56 19.94 -9.38
C ILE A 397 7.42 18.52 -9.96
N LEU A 398 7.55 18.39 -11.28
CA LEU A 398 7.48 17.10 -11.96
C LEU A 398 8.67 16.20 -11.62
N ASP A 399 9.87 16.75 -11.45
CA ASP A 399 11.07 16.00 -11.06
C ASP A 399 10.98 15.50 -9.61
N ASN A 400 10.29 16.25 -8.75
CA ASN A 400 9.96 15.82 -7.38
C ASN A 400 8.71 14.92 -7.31
N THR A 401 8.18 14.43 -8.44
CA THR A 401 6.99 13.57 -8.47
C THR A 401 7.24 12.32 -9.31
N HIS A 402 7.26 11.17 -8.65
CA HIS A 402 7.43 9.87 -9.28
C HIS A 402 6.08 9.34 -9.78
N PHE A 403 5.87 9.30 -11.09
CA PHE A 403 4.68 8.69 -11.71
C PHE A 403 4.97 7.22 -12.01
N ALA A 404 4.63 6.32 -11.09
CA ALA A 404 4.93 4.90 -11.22
C ALA A 404 3.92 4.20 -12.13
N GLU A 405 4.38 3.74 -13.29
CA GLU A 405 3.61 2.88 -14.17
C GLU A 405 3.37 1.51 -13.54
N THR A 406 2.21 0.90 -13.75
CA THR A 406 1.88 -0.38 -13.10
C THR A 406 1.29 -1.44 -14.03
N VAL A 407 1.39 -2.71 -13.60
CA VAL A 407 0.63 -3.83 -14.14
C VAL A 407 -0.19 -4.46 -13.05
N VAL A 408 -1.50 -4.24 -13.14
CA VAL A 408 -2.50 -4.81 -12.26
C VAL A 408 -3.03 -6.10 -12.85
N SER A 409 -2.99 -7.21 -12.12
CA SER A 409 -3.43 -8.51 -12.61
C SER A 409 -4.49 -9.19 -11.73
N ARG A 410 -4.82 -8.59 -10.58
CA ARG A 410 -5.84 -9.03 -9.63
C ARG A 410 -7.26 -8.61 -10.06
N ILE A 411 -8.23 -9.55 -10.06
CA ILE A 411 -9.64 -9.16 -10.16
C ILE A 411 -10.13 -8.67 -8.81
N VAL A 412 -10.76 -7.50 -8.86
CA VAL A 412 -11.47 -6.93 -7.72
C VAL A 412 -12.83 -6.44 -8.20
N SER A 413 -13.87 -6.75 -7.45
CA SER A 413 -15.22 -6.28 -7.71
C SER A 413 -15.76 -5.54 -6.51
N LYS A 414 -16.46 -4.44 -6.79
CA LYS A 414 -17.26 -3.73 -5.79
C LYS A 414 -18.60 -4.41 -5.65
N LEU A 415 -19.08 -4.54 -4.42
CA LEU A 415 -20.44 -4.99 -4.18
C LEU A 415 -21.46 -4.01 -4.81
N SER A 416 -22.59 -4.54 -5.30
CA SER A 416 -23.67 -3.70 -5.83
C SER A 416 -24.30 -2.86 -4.71
N ASN A 417 -24.82 -1.67 -5.05
CA ASN A 417 -25.47 -0.80 -4.09
C ASN A 417 -26.67 -1.51 -3.42
N GLU A 418 -27.43 -2.30 -4.17
CA GLU A 418 -28.55 -3.09 -3.65
C GLU A 418 -28.09 -4.12 -2.60
N SER A 419 -27.02 -4.86 -2.90
CA SER A 419 -26.44 -5.82 -1.96
C SER A 419 -25.89 -5.12 -0.71
N LEU A 420 -25.35 -3.91 -0.85
CA LEU A 420 -24.88 -3.11 0.28
C LEU A 420 -26.05 -2.64 1.15
N VAL A 421 -27.13 -2.13 0.56
CA VAL A 421 -28.36 -1.78 1.28
C VAL A 421 -28.92 -2.99 2.01
N ARG A 422 -28.94 -4.18 1.37
CA ARG A 422 -29.37 -5.43 2.00
C ARG A 422 -28.51 -5.77 3.23
N GLN A 423 -27.19 -5.67 3.12
CA GLN A 423 -26.30 -5.88 4.27
C GLN A 423 -26.58 -4.86 5.38
N LEU A 424 -26.69 -3.56 5.07
CA LEU A 424 -27.00 -2.51 6.03
C LEU A 424 -28.33 -2.77 6.75
N ARG A 425 -29.35 -3.27 6.03
CA ARG A 425 -30.65 -3.62 6.62
C ARG A 425 -30.52 -4.77 7.62
N ILE A 426 -29.79 -5.83 7.25
CA ILE A 426 -29.53 -6.98 8.13
C ILE A 426 -28.75 -6.53 9.37
N LYS A 427 -27.66 -5.78 9.19
CA LYS A 427 -26.81 -5.32 10.29
C LYS A 427 -27.54 -4.33 11.20
N SER A 428 -28.38 -3.45 10.63
CA SER A 428 -29.19 -2.53 11.42
C SER A 428 -30.19 -3.29 12.30
N LYS A 429 -30.82 -4.34 11.78
CA LYS A 429 -31.72 -5.19 12.57
C LYS A 429 -30.99 -5.95 13.68
N ILE A 430 -29.83 -6.55 13.37
CA ILE A 430 -29.00 -7.24 14.38
C ILE A 430 -28.57 -6.27 15.48
N PHE A 431 -28.11 -5.08 15.09
CA PHE A 431 -27.70 -4.04 16.03
C PHE A 431 -28.84 -3.60 16.93
N GLN A 432 -30.04 -3.37 16.38
CA GLN A 432 -31.24 -3.04 17.16
C GLN A 432 -31.58 -4.12 18.18
N ASN A 433 -31.49 -5.39 17.80
CA ASN A 433 -31.75 -6.50 18.72
C ASN A 433 -30.70 -6.64 19.83
N SER A 434 -29.51 -6.04 19.66
CA SER A 434 -28.40 -6.10 20.63
C SER A 434 -28.40 -4.94 21.63
N LEU A 435 -29.17 -3.89 21.37
CA LEU A 435 -29.33 -2.74 22.26
C LEU A 435 -30.30 -3.12 23.41
N THR A 436 -29.90 -2.89 24.66
CA THR A 436 -30.78 -3.07 25.84
C THR A 436 -31.82 -1.95 25.91
N ASP A 437 -32.98 -2.20 26.54
CA ASP A 437 -34.13 -1.27 26.60
C ASP A 437 -33.80 0.16 27.11
N ASP A 438 -32.69 0.33 27.84
CA ASP A 438 -32.24 1.63 28.35
C ASP A 438 -31.45 2.50 27.33
N THR A 439 -31.16 1.99 26.13
CA THR A 439 -30.44 2.76 25.10
C THR A 439 -31.40 3.56 24.21
N VAL A 440 -31.63 4.81 24.60
CA VAL A 440 -32.46 5.75 23.83
C VAL A 440 -31.77 6.10 22.50
N VAL A 441 -32.23 5.52 21.39
CA VAL A 441 -31.86 5.95 20.04
C VAL A 441 -32.69 7.20 19.70
N PRO A 442 -32.09 8.36 19.38
CA PRO A 442 -32.85 9.53 18.99
C PRO A 442 -33.66 9.26 17.72
N THR A 443 -34.99 9.23 17.85
CA THR A 443 -35.95 9.04 16.76
C THR A 443 -36.31 10.38 16.11
N ALA A 444 -35.32 11.09 15.57
CA ALA A 444 -35.63 12.25 14.74
C ALA A 444 -36.03 11.80 13.33
N SER A 445 -37.31 11.90 13.01
CA SER A 445 -37.84 11.70 11.66
C SER A 445 -37.40 12.85 10.74
N PRO A 446 -36.58 12.61 9.70
CA PRO A 446 -36.19 13.69 8.80
C PRO A 446 -37.40 14.22 8.03
N LYS A 447 -37.51 15.56 7.91
CA LYS A 447 -38.62 16.26 7.22
C LYS A 447 -38.61 16.10 5.69
N THR A 448 -37.58 15.49 5.13
CA THR A 448 -37.33 15.33 3.68
C THR A 448 -37.14 13.84 3.37
N PRO A 449 -37.58 13.30 2.22
CA PRO A 449 -37.35 11.90 1.87
C PRO A 449 -35.85 11.61 1.73
N VAL A 450 -35.26 11.01 2.76
CA VAL A 450 -33.85 10.61 2.78
C VAL A 450 -33.70 9.19 2.21
N PRO A 451 -32.68 8.92 1.37
CA PRO A 451 -32.38 7.57 0.90
C PRO A 451 -32.37 6.52 2.02
N GLU A 452 -32.85 5.30 1.75
CA GLU A 452 -32.94 4.23 2.76
C GLU A 452 -31.60 3.98 3.47
N TYR A 453 -30.49 3.95 2.71
CA TYR A 453 -29.18 3.69 3.28
C TYR A 453 -28.77 4.72 4.34
N GLU A 454 -29.08 6.01 4.16
CA GLU A 454 -28.73 7.04 5.15
C GLU A 454 -29.53 6.85 6.44
N ARG A 455 -30.80 6.46 6.35
CA ARG A 455 -31.63 6.13 7.52
C ARG A 455 -31.14 4.89 8.26
N LEU A 456 -30.57 3.92 7.54
CA LEU A 456 -29.95 2.75 8.15
C LEU A 456 -28.61 3.13 8.83
N ILE A 457 -27.79 3.95 8.16
CA ILE A 457 -26.48 4.38 8.63
C ILE A 457 -26.59 5.31 9.86
N SER A 458 -27.57 6.21 9.88
CA SER A 458 -27.74 7.18 10.98
C SER A 458 -27.92 6.51 12.34
N ARG A 459 -28.37 5.25 12.37
CA ARG A 459 -28.51 4.45 13.60
C ARG A 459 -27.19 4.03 14.22
N PHE A 460 -26.12 3.93 13.42
CA PHE A 460 -24.80 3.53 13.91
C PHE A 460 -23.94 4.74 14.31
N ARG A 461 -24.18 5.92 13.72
CA ARG A 461 -23.38 7.14 13.97
C ARG A 461 -23.19 7.49 15.46
N PRO A 462 -24.22 7.40 16.34
CA PRO A 462 -24.03 7.68 17.77
C PRO A 462 -23.05 6.72 18.46
N PHE A 463 -22.82 5.55 17.87
CA PHE A 463 -22.00 4.47 18.41
C PHE A 463 -20.69 4.28 17.64
N ALA A 464 -20.37 5.14 16.68
CA ALA A 464 -19.15 5.05 15.87
C ALA A 464 -17.87 5.09 16.74
N GLN A 465 -17.95 5.66 17.96
CA GLN A 465 -16.86 5.69 18.95
C GLN A 465 -16.91 4.53 19.97
N SER A 466 -18.00 3.76 20.03
CA SER A 466 -18.20 2.65 20.98
C SER A 466 -17.86 1.32 20.32
N SER A 467 -16.62 0.86 20.53
CA SER A 467 -16.03 -0.29 19.82
C SER A 467 -16.79 -1.60 19.96
N ASN A 468 -17.32 -1.94 21.15
CA ASN A 468 -17.84 -3.28 21.42
C ASN A 468 -19.10 -3.65 20.60
N ALA A 469 -20.06 -2.75 20.40
CA ALA A 469 -21.31 -3.09 19.70
C ALA A 469 -21.15 -3.15 18.17
N LEU A 470 -20.26 -2.33 17.60
CA LEU A 470 -19.95 -2.36 16.16
C LEU A 470 -18.87 -3.41 15.83
N SER A 471 -18.10 -3.89 16.82
CA SER A 471 -17.04 -4.91 16.65
C SER A 471 -17.55 -6.24 16.05
N GLN A 472 -18.83 -6.56 16.22
CA GLN A 472 -19.44 -7.79 15.73
C GLN A 472 -20.07 -7.64 14.33
N LEU A 473 -20.16 -6.42 13.80
CA LEU A 473 -20.82 -6.12 12.53
C LEU A 473 -19.80 -6.00 11.40
N HIS A 474 -19.49 -7.12 10.74
CA HIS A 474 -18.67 -7.13 9.52
C HIS A 474 -19.46 -6.67 8.30
N LEU A 475 -18.95 -5.66 7.58
CA LEU A 475 -19.57 -5.16 6.36
C LEU A 475 -18.65 -5.40 5.16
N ILE A 476 -19.06 -6.27 4.25
CA ILE A 476 -18.27 -6.59 3.05
C ILE A 476 -18.58 -5.57 1.96
N LEU A 477 -17.56 -4.89 1.44
CA LEU A 477 -17.70 -3.90 0.37
C LEU A 477 -17.10 -4.36 -0.96
N PHE A 478 -16.11 -5.25 -0.92
CA PHE A 478 -15.37 -5.70 -2.09
C PHE A 478 -15.17 -7.21 -2.06
N ASN A 479 -15.14 -7.82 -3.24
CA ASN A 479 -14.59 -9.16 -3.41
C ASN A 479 -13.27 -9.05 -4.16
N SER A 480 -12.25 -9.78 -3.70
CA SER A 480 -10.92 -9.82 -4.29
C SER A 480 -10.49 -11.26 -4.51
N GLU A 481 -9.66 -11.47 -5.53
CA GLU A 481 -8.83 -12.68 -5.64
C GLU A 481 -7.66 -12.60 -4.66
N SER A 482 -7.19 -13.77 -4.19
CA SER A 482 -6.20 -13.92 -3.11
C SER A 482 -4.79 -13.55 -3.55
N ASP A 483 -4.43 -13.86 -4.79
CA ASP A 483 -3.05 -13.73 -5.26
C ASP A 483 -2.92 -12.75 -6.41
N MET A 484 -2.08 -11.74 -6.18
CA MET A 484 -1.08 -11.24 -7.13
C MET A 484 -0.39 -9.98 -6.60
N PRO A 485 0.94 -9.89 -6.77
CA PRO A 485 1.64 -8.63 -6.53
C PRO A 485 1.27 -7.60 -7.58
N LEU A 486 1.33 -6.33 -7.20
CA LEU A 486 1.22 -5.21 -8.12
C LEU A 486 2.61 -4.97 -8.70
N TYR A 487 2.79 -5.15 -9.99
CA TYR A 487 4.06 -4.79 -10.61
C TYR A 487 4.09 -3.28 -10.83
N ALA A 488 5.20 -2.65 -10.47
CA ALA A 488 5.42 -1.22 -10.66
C ALA A 488 6.79 -0.97 -11.28
N GLU A 489 6.90 0.04 -12.13
CA GLU A 489 8.20 0.51 -12.60
C GLU A 489 9.02 1.06 -11.42
N ARG A 490 10.31 0.70 -11.37
CA ARG A 490 11.22 1.19 -10.34
C ARG A 490 11.50 2.67 -10.56
N CYS A 491 10.80 3.52 -9.80
CA CYS A 491 11.02 4.97 -9.80
C CYS A 491 11.17 5.58 -8.41
N SER A 492 10.96 4.81 -7.34
CA SER A 492 11.01 5.31 -5.96
C SER A 492 11.40 4.21 -4.99
N ASN A 493 12.32 4.52 -4.07
CA ASN A 493 12.76 3.62 -2.99
C ASN A 493 11.61 3.21 -2.06
N LEU A 494 10.53 4.01 -2.01
CA LEU A 494 9.35 3.68 -1.22
C LEU A 494 8.63 2.44 -1.76
N LEU A 495 8.62 2.25 -3.09
CA LEU A 495 7.94 1.12 -3.72
C LEU A 495 8.57 -0.22 -3.36
N GLU A 496 9.88 -0.24 -3.22
CA GLU A 496 10.63 -1.44 -2.84
C GLU A 496 10.35 -1.91 -1.41
N ARG A 497 9.75 -1.03 -0.59
CA ARG A 497 9.35 -1.36 0.79
C ARG A 497 7.96 -1.98 0.85
N LEU A 498 7.12 -1.82 -0.18
CA LEU A 498 5.75 -2.31 -0.15
C LEU A 498 5.74 -3.80 -0.48
N ARG A 499 5.41 -4.65 0.49
CA ARG A 499 5.47 -6.11 0.36
C ARG A 499 4.63 -6.71 -0.77
N GLN A 500 3.55 -6.01 -1.14
CA GLN A 500 2.66 -6.43 -2.23
C GLN A 500 2.98 -5.76 -3.57
N VAL A 501 4.02 -4.92 -3.65
CA VAL A 501 4.49 -4.30 -4.88
C VAL A 501 5.80 -4.97 -5.31
N ARG A 502 5.88 -5.36 -6.58
CA ARG A 502 7.11 -5.90 -7.18
C ARG A 502 7.63 -4.87 -8.15
N THR A 503 8.78 -4.28 -7.84
CA THR A 503 9.42 -3.31 -8.73
C THR A 503 10.18 -4.02 -9.85
N VAL A 504 10.12 -3.47 -11.06
CA VAL A 504 10.87 -3.93 -12.23
C VAL A 504 11.49 -2.73 -12.93
N ASP A 505 12.65 -2.92 -13.58
CA ASP A 505 13.34 -1.83 -14.27
C ASP A 505 12.63 -1.39 -15.56
N ASP A 506 12.03 -2.33 -16.29
CA ASP A 506 11.20 -2.06 -17.47
C ASP A 506 9.84 -2.77 -17.34
N ILE A 507 8.82 -1.99 -17.02
CA ILE A 507 7.44 -2.47 -16.85
C ILE A 507 6.77 -2.81 -18.19
N THR A 508 7.29 -2.30 -19.30
CA THR A 508 6.72 -2.49 -20.65
C THR A 508 6.68 -3.97 -21.00
N GLN A 509 7.76 -4.68 -20.71
CA GLN A 509 7.87 -6.11 -20.96
C GLN A 509 6.85 -6.90 -20.12
N THR A 510 6.65 -6.52 -18.85
CA THR A 510 5.60 -7.11 -18.00
C THR A 510 4.19 -6.83 -18.53
N GLN A 511 3.92 -5.64 -19.07
CA GLN A 511 2.65 -5.30 -19.70
C GLN A 511 2.39 -6.14 -20.95
N VAL A 512 3.40 -6.27 -21.82
CA VAL A 512 3.33 -7.12 -23.01
C VAL A 512 3.06 -8.56 -22.62
N MET A 513 3.84 -9.10 -21.68
CA MET A 513 3.70 -10.46 -21.18
C MET A 513 2.29 -10.73 -20.67
N LYS A 514 1.74 -9.88 -19.79
CA LYS A 514 0.35 -10.04 -19.31
C LYS A 514 -0.66 -9.96 -20.47
N ASN A 515 -0.48 -9.03 -21.42
CA ASN A 515 -1.44 -8.89 -22.51
C ASN A 515 -1.45 -10.13 -23.43
N LEU A 516 -0.29 -10.71 -23.70
CA LEU A 516 -0.18 -11.87 -24.57
C LEU A 516 -0.51 -13.17 -23.85
N LEU A 517 0.05 -13.45 -22.66
CA LEU A 517 -0.17 -14.73 -21.96
C LEU A 517 -1.52 -14.85 -21.28
N TRP A 518 -2.11 -13.74 -20.82
CA TRP A 518 -3.36 -13.82 -20.05
C TRP A 518 -4.52 -13.33 -20.87
N ASN A 519 -4.48 -12.05 -21.25
CA ASN A 519 -5.64 -11.40 -21.85
C ASN A 519 -6.07 -12.03 -23.19
N GLY A 520 -5.11 -12.54 -23.98
CA GLY A 520 -5.34 -13.24 -25.25
C GLY A 520 -5.95 -14.63 -25.05
N PRO A 521 -5.21 -15.59 -24.48
CA PRO A 521 -5.68 -16.94 -24.19
C PRO A 521 -6.99 -16.97 -23.40
N HIS A 522 -7.19 -16.08 -22.43
CA HIS A 522 -8.42 -16.01 -21.66
C HIS A 522 -9.65 -15.72 -22.54
N ALA A 523 -9.51 -14.85 -23.55
CA ALA A 523 -10.59 -14.59 -24.50
C ALA A 523 -10.87 -15.81 -25.38
N ILE A 524 -9.84 -16.49 -25.87
CA ILE A 524 -9.97 -17.70 -26.68
C ILE A 524 -10.68 -18.82 -25.90
N ILE A 525 -10.23 -19.08 -24.67
CA ILE A 525 -10.83 -20.07 -23.78
C ILE A 525 -12.30 -19.72 -23.52
N ALA A 526 -12.63 -18.45 -23.28
CA ALA A 526 -14.01 -18.03 -23.06
C ALA A 526 -14.90 -18.19 -24.31
N TRP A 527 -14.39 -17.92 -25.51
CA TRP A 527 -15.14 -18.16 -26.74
C TRP A 527 -15.36 -19.64 -26.99
N TYR A 528 -14.35 -20.48 -26.74
CA TYR A 528 -14.50 -21.93 -26.87
C TYR A 528 -15.48 -22.51 -25.86
N ALA A 529 -15.35 -22.12 -24.59
CA ALA A 529 -16.28 -22.47 -23.53
C ALA A 529 -17.72 -22.08 -23.89
N SER A 530 -17.93 -20.86 -24.39
CA SER A 530 -19.24 -20.39 -24.82
C SER A 530 -19.77 -21.19 -26.03
N ARG A 531 -18.89 -21.64 -26.93
CA ARG A 531 -19.28 -22.47 -28.09
C ARG A 531 -19.79 -23.84 -27.66
N LEU A 532 -19.21 -24.40 -26.59
CA LEU A 532 -19.60 -25.66 -25.95
C LEU A 532 -20.75 -25.51 -24.93
N GLY A 533 -21.37 -24.33 -24.83
CA GLY A 533 -22.53 -24.10 -23.98
C GLY A 533 -22.24 -23.76 -22.51
N TYR A 534 -20.98 -23.55 -22.12
CA TYR A 534 -20.63 -23.16 -20.76
C TYR A 534 -20.84 -21.66 -20.49
N SER A 535 -21.51 -21.35 -19.38
CA SER A 535 -21.70 -19.96 -18.92
C SER A 535 -20.50 -19.40 -18.15
N TRP A 536 -19.76 -20.26 -17.44
CA TRP A 536 -18.72 -19.88 -16.49
C TRP A 536 -17.38 -20.53 -16.85
N LEU A 537 -16.31 -19.76 -16.82
CA LEU A 537 -15.00 -20.24 -17.24
C LEU A 537 -14.49 -21.41 -16.38
N GLY A 538 -14.59 -21.31 -15.05
CA GLY A 538 -14.14 -22.37 -14.15
C GLY A 538 -14.91 -23.68 -14.34
N GLN A 539 -16.19 -23.62 -14.71
CA GLN A 539 -16.95 -24.81 -15.08
C GLN A 539 -16.44 -25.41 -16.39
N ALA A 540 -16.18 -24.56 -17.39
CA ALA A 540 -15.70 -24.99 -18.70
C ALA A 540 -14.31 -25.64 -18.63
N MET A 541 -13.44 -25.19 -17.73
CA MET A 541 -12.12 -25.79 -17.53
C MET A 541 -12.16 -27.26 -17.05
N GLY A 542 -13.31 -27.73 -16.55
CA GLY A 542 -13.54 -29.14 -16.27
C GLY A 542 -13.73 -30.00 -17.53
N ASP A 543 -13.99 -29.40 -18.68
CA ASP A 543 -14.03 -30.09 -19.97
C ASP A 543 -12.59 -30.37 -20.46
N PRO A 544 -12.22 -31.63 -20.75
CA PRO A 544 -10.88 -31.98 -21.25
C PRO A 544 -10.48 -31.21 -22.51
N ARG A 545 -11.44 -30.84 -23.36
CA ARG A 545 -11.18 -30.09 -24.59
C ARG A 545 -10.75 -28.66 -24.28
N VAL A 546 -11.44 -28.00 -23.35
CA VAL A 546 -11.17 -26.61 -22.96
C VAL A 546 -9.83 -26.51 -22.22
N SER A 547 -9.59 -27.42 -21.27
CA SER A 547 -8.32 -27.48 -20.53
C SER A 547 -7.13 -27.79 -21.45
N ALA A 548 -7.28 -28.71 -22.42
CA ALA A 548 -6.25 -29.00 -23.41
C ALA A 548 -5.94 -27.78 -24.31
N LEU A 549 -6.96 -27.03 -24.74
CA LEU A 549 -6.76 -25.79 -25.50
C LEU A 549 -6.01 -24.74 -24.67
N ALA A 550 -6.40 -24.57 -23.40
CA ALA A 550 -5.73 -23.64 -22.48
C ALA A 550 -4.25 -24.00 -22.29
N GLU A 551 -3.94 -25.27 -22.03
CA GLU A 551 -2.57 -25.77 -21.89
C GLU A 551 -1.74 -25.55 -23.16
N ARG A 552 -2.30 -25.85 -24.34
CA ARG A 552 -1.60 -25.61 -25.62
C ARG A 552 -1.28 -24.14 -25.85
N LEU A 553 -2.29 -23.27 -25.74
CA LEU A 553 -2.12 -21.82 -25.92
C LEU A 553 -0.99 -21.27 -25.03
N ILE A 554 -0.93 -21.72 -23.78
CA ILE A 554 0.02 -21.19 -22.80
C ILE A 554 1.39 -21.85 -22.91
N ARG A 555 1.47 -23.19 -22.91
CA ARG A 555 2.74 -23.92 -22.80
C ARG A 555 3.40 -24.26 -24.13
N GLN A 556 2.64 -24.26 -25.23
CA GLN A 556 3.16 -24.68 -26.54
C GLN A 556 3.25 -23.53 -27.54
N GLU A 557 2.42 -22.49 -27.40
CA GLU A 557 2.38 -21.37 -28.37
C GLU A 557 2.89 -20.05 -27.75
N VAL A 558 2.11 -19.40 -26.89
CA VAL A 558 2.41 -18.03 -26.41
C VAL A 558 3.60 -17.99 -25.45
N GLY A 559 3.70 -18.94 -24.51
CA GLY A 559 4.80 -19.04 -23.55
C GLY A 559 6.16 -19.19 -24.24
N PRO A 560 6.36 -20.23 -25.05
CA PRO A 560 7.59 -20.41 -25.82
C PRO A 560 7.93 -19.20 -26.71
N ALA A 561 6.93 -18.56 -27.34
CA ALA A 561 7.15 -17.39 -28.20
C ALA A 561 7.67 -16.18 -27.41
N LEU A 562 7.17 -15.97 -26.18
CA LEU A 562 7.69 -14.94 -25.29
C LEU A 562 9.08 -15.25 -24.75
N VAL A 563 9.37 -16.51 -24.43
CA VAL A 563 10.72 -16.91 -23.99
C VAL A 563 11.74 -16.75 -25.12
N ALA A 564 11.36 -17.06 -26.36
CA ALA A 564 12.21 -16.86 -27.53
C ALA A 564 12.49 -15.36 -27.79
N GLU A 565 11.50 -14.49 -27.58
CA GLU A 565 11.67 -13.03 -27.72
C GLU A 565 12.44 -12.41 -26.55
N TYR A 566 12.19 -12.88 -25.33
CA TYR A 566 12.74 -12.34 -24.09
C TYR A 566 13.31 -13.47 -23.20
N PRO A 567 14.50 -14.01 -23.53
CA PRO A 567 15.06 -15.16 -22.80
C PRO A 567 15.26 -14.92 -21.31
N HIS A 568 15.59 -13.68 -20.90
CA HIS A 568 15.75 -13.30 -19.49
C HIS A 568 14.44 -13.36 -18.69
N MET A 569 13.29 -13.43 -19.35
CA MET A 569 11.97 -13.52 -18.70
C MET A 569 11.47 -14.96 -18.52
N ALA A 570 12.25 -15.99 -18.85
CA ALA A 570 11.78 -17.39 -18.84
C ALA A 570 11.09 -17.80 -17.52
N GLN A 571 11.70 -17.48 -16.38
CA GLN A 571 11.14 -17.78 -15.06
C GLN A 571 9.83 -17.00 -14.79
N ALA A 572 9.77 -15.74 -15.23
CA ALA A 572 8.55 -14.93 -15.10
C ALA A 572 7.42 -15.49 -15.97
N VAL A 573 7.71 -15.88 -17.21
CA VAL A 573 6.75 -16.51 -18.13
C VAL A 573 6.19 -17.80 -17.54
N GLU A 574 7.05 -18.66 -16.99
CA GLU A 574 6.62 -19.90 -16.34
C GLU A 574 5.71 -19.64 -15.13
N SER A 575 6.12 -18.72 -14.24
CA SER A 575 5.33 -18.32 -13.08
C SER A 575 3.96 -17.77 -13.48
N PHE A 576 3.91 -16.84 -14.44
CA PHE A 576 2.66 -16.26 -14.95
C PHE A 576 1.77 -17.31 -15.62
N SER A 577 2.35 -18.28 -16.32
CA SER A 577 1.62 -19.37 -16.99
C SER A 577 0.93 -20.28 -15.97
N ASN A 578 1.67 -20.70 -14.94
CA ASN A 578 1.13 -21.55 -13.87
C ASN A 578 0.01 -20.84 -13.10
N THR A 579 0.21 -19.56 -12.74
CA THR A 579 -0.81 -18.76 -12.05
C THR A 579 -2.07 -18.57 -12.91
N PHE A 580 -1.91 -18.33 -14.22
CA PHE A 580 -3.05 -18.17 -15.13
C PHE A 580 -3.91 -19.42 -15.23
N LEU A 581 -3.29 -20.57 -15.49
CA LEU A 581 -4.00 -21.84 -15.65
C LEU A 581 -4.72 -22.24 -14.36
N ALA A 582 -4.05 -22.12 -13.21
CA ALA A 582 -4.67 -22.34 -11.90
C ALA A 582 -5.89 -21.45 -11.69
N ARG A 583 -5.79 -20.17 -12.06
CA ARG A 583 -6.89 -19.22 -11.95
C ARG A 583 -8.07 -19.57 -12.86
N CYS A 584 -7.83 -19.95 -14.11
CA CYS A 584 -8.90 -20.38 -15.01
C CYS A 584 -9.69 -21.53 -14.38
N ASN A 585 -9.01 -22.52 -13.79
CA ASN A 585 -9.64 -23.66 -13.11
C ASN A 585 -10.55 -23.25 -11.94
N THR A 586 -10.22 -22.17 -11.23
CA THR A 586 -11.00 -21.73 -10.05
C THR A 586 -12.05 -20.64 -10.37
N SER A 587 -12.18 -20.22 -11.63
CA SER A 587 -13.01 -19.06 -12.04
C SER A 587 -14.50 -19.36 -12.18
N PHE A 588 -15.14 -19.91 -11.14
CA PHE A 588 -16.56 -20.32 -11.15
C PHE A 588 -17.57 -19.17 -11.15
N LYS A 589 -17.12 -17.93 -11.01
CA LYS A 589 -17.96 -16.72 -11.01
C LYS A 589 -17.54 -15.71 -12.09
N ASP A 590 -16.76 -16.17 -13.08
CA ASP A 590 -16.34 -15.35 -14.20
C ASP A 590 -17.10 -15.75 -15.48
N PRO A 591 -18.10 -14.95 -15.93
CA PRO A 591 -18.92 -15.32 -17.09
C PRO A 591 -18.11 -15.30 -18.39
N CYS A 592 -18.28 -16.33 -19.23
CA CYS A 592 -17.69 -16.37 -20.57
C CYS A 592 -18.06 -15.14 -21.40
N THR A 593 -19.28 -14.62 -21.26
CA THR A 593 -19.75 -13.41 -21.95
C THR A 593 -18.99 -12.15 -21.54
N ARG A 594 -18.69 -12.00 -20.25
CA ARG A 594 -17.90 -10.87 -19.74
C ARG A 594 -16.46 -10.93 -20.24
N VAL A 595 -15.87 -12.13 -20.23
CA VAL A 595 -14.49 -12.35 -20.69
C VAL A 595 -14.40 -12.22 -22.21
N GLY A 596 -15.39 -12.71 -22.94
CA GLY A 596 -15.46 -12.80 -24.41
C GLY A 596 -15.88 -11.53 -25.15
N ARG A 597 -16.54 -10.57 -24.50
CA ARG A 597 -16.98 -9.28 -25.09
C ARG A 597 -15.89 -8.50 -25.84
N ASP A 598 -16.31 -7.61 -26.73
CA ASP A 598 -15.42 -6.78 -27.57
C ASP A 598 -14.44 -7.63 -28.41
N PRO A 599 -14.94 -8.58 -29.23
CA PRO A 599 -14.08 -9.49 -29.99
C PRO A 599 -13.21 -8.78 -31.03
N LEU A 600 -13.73 -7.74 -31.69
CA LEU A 600 -13.01 -7.00 -32.72
C LEU A 600 -11.79 -6.30 -32.10
N ARG A 601 -11.95 -5.60 -30.97
CA ARG A 601 -10.82 -4.96 -30.25
C ARG A 601 -9.69 -5.93 -29.93
N LYS A 602 -10.02 -7.18 -29.58
CA LYS A 602 -9.04 -8.21 -29.18
C LYS A 602 -8.30 -8.83 -30.37
N LEU A 603 -8.90 -8.75 -31.56
CA LEU A 603 -8.31 -9.17 -32.84
C LEU A 603 -7.60 -8.02 -33.57
N GLN A 604 -7.29 -6.90 -32.91
CA GLN A 604 -6.45 -5.88 -33.54
C GLN A 604 -5.02 -6.42 -33.74
N ARG A 605 -4.40 -6.10 -34.88
CA ARG A 605 -3.07 -6.62 -35.26
C ARG A 605 -2.03 -6.48 -34.14
N ASN A 606 -1.97 -5.32 -33.51
CA ASN A 606 -0.98 -5.00 -32.47
C ASN A 606 -1.44 -5.27 -31.03
N GLU A 607 -2.56 -5.99 -30.83
CA GLU A 607 -3.14 -6.22 -29.49
C GLU A 607 -2.68 -7.57 -28.91
N ARG A 608 -3.59 -8.53 -28.69
CA ARG A 608 -3.32 -9.75 -27.90
C ARG A 608 -3.22 -10.99 -28.75
N ILE A 609 -4.18 -11.23 -29.65
CA ILE A 609 -4.25 -12.50 -30.40
C ILE A 609 -3.35 -12.43 -31.62
N PHE A 610 -3.59 -11.50 -32.56
CA PHE A 610 -2.75 -11.39 -33.76
C PHE A 610 -1.30 -11.04 -33.46
N ARG A 611 -1.04 -10.25 -32.42
CA ARG A 611 0.33 -10.03 -31.95
C ARG A 611 0.99 -11.31 -31.42
N SER A 612 0.24 -12.21 -30.78
CA SER A 612 0.77 -13.51 -30.35
C SER A 612 1.06 -14.41 -31.55
N ILE A 613 0.21 -14.37 -32.59
CA ILE A 613 0.44 -15.09 -33.85
C ILE A 613 1.72 -14.57 -34.53
N ASP A 614 1.87 -13.25 -34.66
CA ASP A 614 3.08 -12.64 -35.22
C ASP A 614 4.33 -13.05 -34.46
N LEU A 615 4.25 -13.07 -33.13
CA LEU A 615 5.37 -13.45 -32.28
C LEU A 615 5.73 -14.93 -32.44
N ALA A 616 4.74 -15.81 -32.47
CA ALA A 616 4.95 -17.23 -32.69
C ALA A 616 5.56 -17.50 -34.08
N LYS A 617 5.00 -16.88 -35.13
CA LYS A 617 5.52 -16.98 -36.51
C LYS A 617 6.95 -16.45 -36.64
N LYS A 618 7.26 -15.32 -35.99
CA LYS A 618 8.61 -14.75 -35.95
C LYS A 618 9.66 -15.75 -35.45
N HIS A 619 9.28 -16.60 -34.49
CA HIS A 619 10.15 -17.59 -33.86
C HIS A 619 9.95 -19.03 -34.36
N GLY A 620 9.17 -19.23 -35.42
CA GLY A 620 8.92 -20.56 -35.99
C GLY A 620 8.14 -21.52 -35.08
N ILE A 621 7.31 -20.99 -34.18
CA ILE A 621 6.47 -21.76 -33.25
C ILE A 621 5.09 -21.95 -33.88
N ASP A 622 4.54 -23.16 -33.78
CA ASP A 622 3.17 -23.46 -34.22
C ASP A 622 2.17 -22.55 -33.50
N CYS A 623 1.23 -21.98 -34.25
CA CYS A 623 0.22 -21.05 -33.73
C CYS A 623 -1.21 -21.47 -34.09
N SER A 624 -1.41 -22.76 -34.38
CA SER A 624 -2.71 -23.27 -34.85
C SER A 624 -3.83 -23.13 -33.82
N ALA A 625 -3.53 -23.14 -32.50
CA ALA A 625 -4.55 -22.86 -31.49
C ALA A 625 -4.92 -21.37 -31.43
N LEU A 626 -3.97 -20.46 -31.65
CA LEU A 626 -4.25 -19.01 -31.79
C LEU A 626 -5.07 -18.70 -33.05
N GLU A 627 -4.79 -19.38 -34.16
CA GLU A 627 -5.56 -19.29 -35.42
C GLU A 627 -6.99 -19.82 -35.21
N PHE A 628 -7.12 -20.99 -34.59
CA PHE A 628 -8.42 -21.54 -34.15
C PHE A 628 -9.17 -20.58 -33.21
N GLY A 629 -8.48 -19.97 -32.26
CA GLY A 629 -9.05 -18.98 -31.35
C GLY A 629 -9.59 -17.72 -32.06
N SER A 630 -8.93 -17.32 -33.15
CA SER A 630 -9.41 -16.23 -34.01
C SER A 630 -10.70 -16.62 -34.74
N ALA A 631 -10.81 -17.86 -35.20
CA ALA A 631 -12.04 -18.40 -35.78
C ALA A 631 -13.19 -18.49 -34.76
N LEU A 632 -12.90 -18.87 -33.50
CA LEU A 632 -13.87 -18.88 -32.41
C LEU A 632 -14.42 -17.48 -32.11
N ALA A 633 -13.60 -16.44 -32.19
CA ALA A 633 -14.02 -15.05 -32.00
C ALA A 633 -15.07 -14.63 -33.04
N LEU A 634 -14.88 -15.02 -34.30
CA LEU A 634 -15.83 -14.78 -35.38
C LEU A 634 -17.15 -15.51 -35.10
N HIS A 635 -17.10 -16.80 -34.75
CA HIS A 635 -18.29 -17.57 -34.37
C HIS A 635 -19.04 -16.96 -33.18
N TYR A 636 -18.31 -16.50 -32.16
CA TYR A 636 -18.89 -15.82 -31.01
C TYR A 636 -19.62 -14.54 -31.43
N ALA A 637 -18.99 -13.70 -32.26
CA ALA A 637 -19.58 -12.45 -32.74
C ALA A 637 -20.86 -12.68 -33.57
N LEU A 638 -20.86 -13.70 -34.43
CA LEU A 638 -22.02 -14.05 -35.26
C LEU A 638 -23.19 -14.62 -34.44
N ARG A 639 -22.90 -15.33 -33.35
CA ARG A 639 -23.91 -15.94 -32.46
C ARG A 639 -24.43 -15.01 -31.37
N SER A 640 -23.71 -13.94 -31.04
CA SER A 640 -24.12 -12.99 -30.02
C SER A 640 -25.54 -12.48 -30.29
N THR A 641 -26.38 -12.29 -29.28
CA THR A 641 -27.71 -11.67 -29.45
C THR A 641 -27.84 -10.38 -28.64
N ASP A 642 -26.74 -9.94 -28.03
CA ASP A 642 -26.73 -8.73 -27.21
C ASP A 642 -26.78 -7.48 -28.10
N SER A 643 -27.87 -6.73 -27.97
CA SER A 643 -28.06 -5.46 -28.68
C SER A 643 -27.11 -4.35 -28.24
N LYS A 644 -26.38 -4.55 -27.14
CA LYS A 644 -25.37 -3.60 -26.64
C LYS A 644 -23.95 -3.93 -27.11
N ASP A 645 -23.73 -5.10 -27.72
CA ASP A 645 -22.42 -5.51 -28.24
C ASP A 645 -22.20 -4.98 -29.67
N GLN A 646 -21.75 -3.72 -29.75
CA GLN A 646 -21.55 -3.01 -31.02
C GLN A 646 -20.50 -3.68 -31.92
N GLU A 647 -19.46 -4.31 -31.33
CA GLU A 647 -18.41 -4.96 -32.11
C GLU A 647 -18.91 -6.25 -32.76
N SER A 648 -19.63 -7.09 -32.00
CA SER A 648 -20.23 -8.30 -32.55
C SER A 648 -21.28 -7.98 -33.63
N GLN A 649 -22.01 -6.87 -33.49
CA GLN A 649 -22.93 -6.38 -34.53
C GLN A 649 -22.18 -5.99 -35.80
N LEU A 650 -21.12 -5.18 -35.68
CA LEU A 650 -20.30 -4.78 -36.82
C LEU A 650 -19.71 -6.00 -37.55
N MET A 651 -19.11 -6.94 -36.82
CA MET A 651 -18.55 -8.16 -37.41
C MET A 651 -19.60 -8.98 -38.15
N ARG A 652 -20.83 -9.05 -37.62
CA ARG A 652 -21.94 -9.75 -38.27
C ARG A 652 -22.42 -9.07 -39.52
N THR A 653 -22.58 -7.76 -39.51
CA THR A 653 -22.94 -6.99 -40.71
C THR A 653 -21.90 -7.19 -41.81
N LEU A 654 -20.61 -7.04 -41.50
CA LEU A 654 -19.52 -7.25 -42.46
C LEU A 654 -19.53 -8.66 -43.08
N TYR A 655 -19.79 -9.68 -42.26
CA TYR A 655 -19.90 -11.05 -42.75
C TYR A 655 -21.17 -11.30 -43.57
N GLN A 656 -22.32 -10.78 -43.14
CA GLN A 656 -23.59 -10.94 -43.85
C GLN A 656 -23.58 -10.25 -45.22
N ASP A 657 -22.93 -9.09 -45.32
CA ASP A 657 -22.86 -8.31 -46.56
C ASP A 657 -21.92 -8.96 -47.61
N SER A 658 -20.85 -9.61 -47.16
CA SER A 658 -19.82 -10.15 -48.07
C SER A 658 -19.83 -11.68 -48.19
N GLY A 659 -20.40 -12.39 -47.24
CA GLY A 659 -20.27 -13.85 -47.09
C GLY A 659 -18.85 -14.33 -46.78
N SER A 660 -17.91 -13.41 -46.51
CA SER A 660 -16.48 -13.73 -46.37
C SER A 660 -15.95 -13.36 -44.99
N VAL A 661 -15.22 -14.31 -44.41
CA VAL A 661 -14.44 -14.09 -43.18
C VAL A 661 -13.30 -13.09 -43.41
N GLU A 662 -12.69 -13.11 -44.60
CA GLU A 662 -11.61 -12.21 -44.98
C GLU A 662 -12.02 -10.75 -44.76
N THR A 663 -13.22 -10.35 -45.21
CA THR A 663 -13.75 -8.98 -45.04
C THR A 663 -13.78 -8.52 -43.58
N VAL A 664 -14.06 -9.44 -42.66
CA VAL A 664 -14.07 -9.15 -41.21
C VAL A 664 -12.65 -9.00 -40.69
N LEU A 665 -11.74 -9.90 -41.10
CA LEU A 665 -10.35 -9.92 -40.66
C LEU A 665 -9.52 -8.74 -41.20
N THR A 666 -9.83 -8.28 -42.42
CA THR A 666 -9.15 -7.17 -43.10
C THR A 666 -9.87 -5.82 -42.92
N TYR A 667 -10.84 -5.75 -42.00
CA TYR A 667 -11.54 -4.50 -41.68
C TYR A 667 -10.52 -3.41 -41.35
N SER A 668 -10.69 -2.21 -41.92
CA SER A 668 -9.71 -1.11 -41.76
C SER A 668 -10.34 0.27 -41.59
N ALA A 669 -11.67 0.34 -41.45
CA ALA A 669 -12.38 1.61 -41.33
C ALA A 669 -12.28 2.21 -39.91
N ASN A 670 -12.97 3.34 -39.69
CA ASN A 670 -12.91 4.09 -38.44
C ASN A 670 -13.45 3.29 -37.25
N TYR A 671 -12.61 3.12 -36.23
CA TYR A 671 -12.90 2.49 -34.96
C TYR A 671 -12.47 3.43 -33.82
N ASN A 672 -13.43 3.97 -33.08
CA ASN A 672 -13.22 4.92 -31.99
C ASN A 672 -12.38 6.17 -32.38
N GLY A 673 -12.59 6.68 -33.60
CA GLY A 673 -11.94 7.90 -34.10
C GLY A 673 -10.54 7.67 -34.71
N ARG A 674 -10.14 6.41 -34.92
CA ARG A 674 -8.88 6.02 -35.57
C ARG A 674 -9.11 4.88 -36.56
N PRO A 675 -8.27 4.71 -37.60
CA PRO A 675 -8.34 3.54 -38.47
C PRO A 675 -8.12 2.26 -37.67
N TYR A 676 -8.96 1.25 -37.91
CA TYR A 676 -8.79 -0.06 -37.29
C TYR A 676 -7.61 -0.82 -37.94
N PRO A 677 -6.67 -1.37 -37.17
CA PRO A 677 -5.54 -2.12 -37.71
C PRO A 677 -5.91 -3.60 -37.93
N GLY A 678 -6.60 -3.88 -39.03
CA GLY A 678 -6.91 -5.24 -39.50
C GLY A 678 -5.73 -5.95 -40.15
N LEU A 679 -5.95 -7.19 -40.60
CA LEU A 679 -4.98 -7.95 -41.38
C LEU A 679 -4.82 -7.34 -42.79
N ASP A 680 -3.62 -7.49 -43.36
CA ASP A 680 -3.33 -7.13 -44.74
C ASP A 680 -3.70 -8.32 -45.65
N PRO A 681 -4.63 -8.17 -46.61
CA PRO A 681 -5.14 -9.28 -47.42
C PRO A 681 -4.05 -9.98 -48.24
N VAL A 682 -2.96 -9.28 -48.57
CA VAL A 682 -1.87 -9.84 -49.38
C VAL A 682 -0.79 -10.43 -48.47
N LYS A 683 -0.33 -9.67 -47.47
CA LYS A 683 0.78 -10.13 -46.60
C LYS A 683 0.35 -11.21 -45.64
N ASP A 684 -0.91 -11.22 -45.22
CA ASP A 684 -1.44 -12.16 -44.24
C ASP A 684 -2.32 -13.25 -44.88
N ALA A 685 -2.23 -13.44 -46.20
CA ALA A 685 -3.08 -14.38 -46.95
C ALA A 685 -3.09 -15.80 -46.35
N GLU A 686 -1.92 -16.33 -45.96
CA GLU A 686 -1.81 -17.65 -45.32
C GLU A 686 -2.53 -17.72 -43.98
N LEU A 687 -2.42 -16.66 -43.17
CA LEU A 687 -3.10 -16.56 -41.88
C LEU A 687 -4.63 -16.46 -42.06
N ILE A 688 -5.07 -15.63 -43.01
CA ILE A 688 -6.48 -15.45 -43.35
C ILE A 688 -7.07 -16.80 -43.81
N GLU A 689 -6.36 -17.56 -44.64
CA GLU A 689 -6.83 -18.86 -45.10
C GLU A 689 -6.86 -19.89 -43.96
N ALA A 690 -5.86 -19.93 -43.09
CA ALA A 690 -5.85 -20.81 -41.91
C ALA A 690 -7.04 -20.53 -40.97
N ILE A 691 -7.28 -19.26 -40.64
CA ILE A 691 -8.44 -18.85 -39.82
C ILE A 691 -9.76 -19.20 -40.52
N SER A 692 -9.85 -18.96 -41.83
CA SER A 692 -11.04 -19.29 -42.63
C SER A 692 -11.31 -20.79 -42.68
N GLY A 693 -10.27 -21.61 -42.77
CA GLY A 693 -10.35 -23.07 -42.67
C GLY A 693 -10.92 -23.54 -41.33
N HIS A 694 -10.37 -23.03 -40.21
CA HIS A 694 -10.91 -23.31 -38.88
C HIS A 694 -12.36 -22.84 -38.72
N PHE A 695 -12.70 -21.66 -39.25
CA PHE A 695 -14.05 -21.12 -39.20
C PHE A 695 -15.06 -22.03 -39.91
N ARG A 696 -14.72 -22.52 -41.11
CA ARG A 696 -15.55 -23.46 -41.88
C ARG A 696 -15.71 -24.79 -41.15
N SER A 697 -14.63 -25.33 -40.59
CA SER A 697 -14.67 -26.57 -39.79
C SER A 697 -15.59 -26.44 -38.59
N LEU A 698 -15.50 -25.34 -37.84
CA LEU A 698 -16.37 -25.03 -36.70
C LEU A 698 -17.84 -24.84 -37.07
N ALA A 699 -18.13 -24.39 -38.29
CA ALA A 699 -19.49 -24.22 -38.81
C ALA A 699 -20.13 -25.57 -39.21
N ALA A 700 -19.33 -26.55 -39.61
CA ALA A 700 -19.78 -27.89 -39.98
C ALA A 700 -20.06 -28.80 -38.78
N MET A 701 -19.59 -28.44 -37.58
CA MET A 701 -19.74 -29.23 -36.36
C MET A 701 -20.92 -28.78 -35.50
N GLU A 702 -21.68 -29.75 -34.96
CA GLU A 702 -22.63 -29.46 -33.88
C GLU A 702 -21.90 -28.86 -32.67
N PRO A 703 -22.56 -27.98 -31.89
CA PRO A 703 -21.93 -27.34 -30.73
C PRO A 703 -21.25 -28.26 -29.75
N ASP A 704 -21.86 -29.41 -29.47
CA ASP A 704 -21.34 -30.36 -28.50
C ASP A 704 -20.22 -31.24 -29.09
N CYS A 705 -20.05 -31.21 -30.42
CA CYS A 705 -19.03 -31.95 -31.18
C CYS A 705 -17.88 -31.07 -31.68
N ALA A 706 -17.82 -29.79 -31.28
CA ALA A 706 -16.73 -28.89 -31.66
C ALA A 706 -15.41 -29.34 -31.02
N GLU A 707 -14.72 -30.29 -31.65
CA GLU A 707 -13.41 -30.77 -31.21
C GLU A 707 -12.31 -29.94 -31.84
N PHE A 708 -11.45 -29.36 -31.00
CA PHE A 708 -10.12 -29.00 -31.43
C PHE A 708 -9.33 -30.30 -31.64
N VAL A 709 -9.24 -30.76 -32.88
CA VAL A 709 -8.44 -31.94 -33.23
C VAL A 709 -6.97 -31.53 -33.07
N MET A 710 -6.35 -31.96 -31.96
CA MET A 710 -4.90 -31.89 -31.84
C MET A 710 -4.31 -32.72 -32.97
N ALA A 711 -3.63 -32.06 -33.93
CA ALA A 711 -2.62 -32.77 -34.70
C ALA A 711 -1.67 -33.37 -33.67
N ARG A 712 -1.73 -34.70 -33.49
CA ARG A 712 -0.76 -35.43 -32.67
C ARG A 712 0.60 -35.16 -33.32
N ALA A 713 1.46 -34.42 -32.61
CA ALA A 713 2.86 -34.32 -32.96
C ALA A 713 3.52 -35.70 -32.85
#